data_AF-A0A2R9SMB4-F1
#
_entry.id   AF-A0A2R9SMB4-F1
#
_cell.length_a   1.000
_cell.length_b   1.000
_cell.length_c   1.000
_cell.angle_alpha   90.00
_cell.angle_beta   90.00
_cell.angle_gamma   90.00
#
_symmetry.space_group_name_H-M   'P 1'
#
loop_
_entity.id
_entity.type
_entity.pdbx_description
1 polymer ?
#
loop_
_entity_poly.entity_id
_entity_poly.type
_entity_poly.pdbx_seq_one_letter_code
_entity_poly.pdbx_strand_id
1 'polypeptide(L)'
;MREILRQYAAGYAKSEEQLTLMEDDQSSIHYPEVYLFIGDMTAAAIEPIMEIHDRKWDNSASVIYFHVGTDRGGRPGPKGSESSNRLHSYQLDLPVADGASKSLRKELYQAFYQERGPLSGLNKAIRKLSHHISDYGRSYSSFDRVHLSIITRVDDPFNVFIPEISLLAESIFNQSFKSVQMDLYALINEREQIETYGYTSSVGVAFLRELELMQSRDYSFSAPLQMTEDGLSIPVVHPASPLFDLVYVLSDKNERGISGYSGMQDIYDIICHLGLLKNRKQKDEAYDGIRGVYNNTSFKSNIMTESGRQGFVSAGFARVKRPNEPIALTVLYHLCRGLLQRMKTGPEPEVQECLTYFGLDPEAVTARANRMLPNVEHLDGLKGMMSHPVSYAGLKRMNIREAEEALFGEGCQQFFHSNYELEVQKRLGDTSTAEEVHAALRRSLSTHPHIGCYQIVEWTSDKGGAGILLEAVRSRIRDLGSLLKTEQEELTRYYEESVETQPFKKLPFRDKQNVRQFIRFFVGEVYHRRYELLLLETELALYRLYEAELEQIHRHYKQQASMLDQLEAELLEAAQSSIRTADDYIGQNLMEYYGLVTEELMLELESKRGAAVFFEDRYVGNLSVLTHEGTEPILANMIRVCLRDLLTAEPFVQTFEEELLRRANVTIEYHNKQVLAKEDLFKVLYRMLEENSVTLVRLLDYTQEHRYEEKYFFGDADSEFVRYAIRADEALRVYKLGIVHEKRSSGVEKLNLMGGFHLEDLMYYRNGRAYYETYTANGYEFHGMEPALLPELR
;
A
#
# COMPACT_ATOMS: atom_id res chain seq x y z
N MET A 1 -1.22 -7.21 -7.09
CA MET A 1 -1.84 -6.91 -5.78
C MET A 1 -1.06 -5.96 -4.88
N ARG A 2 0.15 -6.28 -4.37
CA ARG A 2 0.91 -5.40 -3.43
C ARG A 2 1.10 -3.96 -3.94
N GLU A 3 1.36 -3.80 -5.24
CA GLU A 3 1.51 -2.49 -5.87
C GLU A 3 0.19 -1.69 -5.87
N ILE A 4 -0.95 -2.35 -6.15
CA ILE A 4 -2.30 -1.74 -6.11
C ILE A 4 -2.61 -1.25 -4.69
N LEU A 5 -2.31 -2.06 -3.66
CA LEU A 5 -2.51 -1.67 -2.26
C LEU A 5 -1.62 -0.47 -1.86
N ARG A 6 -0.37 -0.45 -2.34
CA ARG A 6 0.55 0.68 -2.12
C ARG A 6 0.04 1.95 -2.79
N GLN A 7 -0.39 1.87 -4.05
CA GLN A 7 -0.94 3.00 -4.79
C GLN A 7 -2.24 3.51 -4.17
N TYR A 8 -3.10 2.62 -3.68
CA TYR A 8 -4.31 2.99 -2.96
C TYR A 8 -4.00 3.71 -1.64
N ALA A 9 -3.16 3.13 -0.79
CA ALA A 9 -2.80 3.73 0.50
C ALA A 9 -2.12 5.10 0.32
N ALA A 10 -1.14 5.19 -0.58
CA ALA A 10 -0.46 6.44 -0.89
C ALA A 10 -1.40 7.46 -1.56
N GLY A 11 -2.32 6.99 -2.42
CA GLY A 11 -3.34 7.83 -3.06
C GLY A 11 -4.30 8.44 -2.06
N TYR A 12 -4.79 7.66 -1.09
CA TYR A 12 -5.64 8.15 0.00
C TYR A 12 -4.89 9.13 0.90
N ALA A 13 -3.67 8.78 1.31
CA ALA A 13 -2.86 9.69 2.13
C ALA A 13 -2.63 11.03 1.41
N LYS A 14 -2.35 11.00 0.10
CA LYS A 14 -2.20 12.21 -0.72
C LYS A 14 -3.50 13.01 -0.84
N SER A 15 -4.66 12.36 -1.02
CA SER A 15 -5.94 13.08 -1.11
C SER A 15 -6.35 13.71 0.21
N GLU A 16 -6.13 13.02 1.33
CA GLU A 16 -6.36 13.56 2.68
C GLU A 16 -5.44 14.73 2.95
N GLU A 17 -4.16 14.62 2.59
CA GLU A 17 -3.22 15.73 2.67
C GLU A 17 -3.69 16.90 1.79
N GLN A 18 -4.17 16.68 0.56
CA GLN A 18 -4.68 17.74 -0.31
C GLN A 18 -5.95 18.41 0.21
N LEU A 19 -6.89 17.65 0.76
CA LEU A 19 -8.11 18.18 1.38
C LEU A 19 -7.77 19.03 2.61
N THR A 20 -6.85 18.52 3.43
CA THR A 20 -6.30 19.26 4.58
C THR A 20 -5.62 20.54 4.10
N LEU A 21 -4.82 20.49 3.03
CA LEU A 21 -4.14 21.66 2.44
C LEU A 21 -5.08 22.73 1.88
N MET A 22 -6.35 22.41 1.56
CA MET A 22 -7.36 23.39 1.12
C MET A 22 -8.07 24.08 2.30
N GLU A 23 -8.15 23.43 3.45
CA GLU A 23 -8.67 24.01 4.70
C GLU A 23 -7.58 24.69 5.53
N ASP A 24 -6.34 24.24 5.37
CA ASP A 24 -5.16 24.75 6.07
C ASP A 24 -4.74 26.12 5.54
N ASP A 25 -4.48 27.04 6.48
CA ASP A 25 -3.82 28.31 6.18
C ASP A 25 -2.34 28.02 5.91
N GLN A 26 -1.99 27.75 4.65
CA GLN A 26 -0.60 27.55 4.25
C GLN A 26 0.22 28.83 4.47
N SER A 27 1.54 28.66 4.67
CA SER A 27 2.42 29.79 4.93
C SER A 27 2.98 30.33 3.60
N SER A 28 2.84 31.64 3.39
CA SER A 28 3.43 32.34 2.25
C SER A 28 4.81 32.92 2.60
N ILE A 29 5.78 32.78 1.68
CA ILE A 29 7.08 33.48 1.80
C ILE A 29 6.95 34.98 1.50
N HIS A 30 7.71 35.79 2.22
CA HIS A 30 7.63 37.25 2.20
C HIS A 30 8.54 37.87 1.13
N TYR A 31 9.78 37.37 1.02
CA TYR A 31 10.81 37.78 0.07
C TYR A 31 11.13 36.65 -0.93
N PRO A 32 11.69 36.98 -2.10
CA PRO A 32 12.28 35.99 -3.01
C PRO A 32 13.28 35.05 -2.34
N GLU A 33 13.18 33.76 -2.66
CA GLU A 33 14.04 32.71 -2.11
C GLU A 33 14.63 31.85 -3.23
N VAL A 34 15.95 31.68 -3.19
CA VAL A 34 16.74 30.95 -4.18
C VAL A 34 17.51 29.85 -3.47
N TYR A 35 17.31 28.61 -3.90
CA TYR A 35 18.06 27.45 -3.44
C TYR A 35 19.17 27.12 -4.43
N LEU A 36 20.41 27.33 -4.02
CA LEU A 36 21.62 27.10 -4.82
C LEU A 36 22.29 25.78 -4.39
N PHE A 37 22.19 24.77 -5.22
CA PHE A 37 22.81 23.46 -5.02
C PHE A 37 24.15 23.40 -5.72
N ILE A 38 25.23 23.17 -4.96
CA ILE A 38 26.60 23.13 -5.48
C ILE A 38 27.13 21.70 -5.34
N GLY A 39 27.50 21.09 -6.46
CA GLY A 39 28.07 19.76 -6.55
C GLY A 39 27.10 18.67 -7.00
N ASP A 40 27.64 17.58 -7.52
CA ASP A 40 26.86 16.48 -8.10
C ASP A 40 26.15 15.66 -7.03
N MET A 41 26.73 15.53 -5.83
CA MET A 41 26.14 14.76 -4.74
C MET A 41 24.93 15.43 -4.09
N THR A 42 24.65 16.69 -4.44
CA THR A 42 23.46 17.43 -3.97
C THR A 42 22.24 17.26 -4.87
N ALA A 43 22.40 16.67 -6.06
CA ALA A 43 21.30 16.49 -7.01
C ALA A 43 20.11 15.71 -6.43
N ALA A 44 20.39 14.72 -5.56
CA ALA A 44 19.37 13.92 -4.88
C ALA A 44 18.50 14.70 -3.88
N ALA A 45 18.93 15.90 -3.45
CA ALA A 45 18.18 16.74 -2.52
C ALA A 45 17.14 17.63 -3.23
N ILE A 46 17.29 17.87 -4.53
CA ILE A 46 16.49 18.86 -5.28
C ILE A 46 15.01 18.47 -5.35
N GLU A 47 14.71 17.27 -5.86
CA GLU A 47 13.33 16.79 -6.04
C GLU A 47 12.57 16.70 -4.71
N PRO A 48 13.11 16.10 -3.63
CA PRO A 48 12.44 16.09 -2.32
C PRO A 48 12.13 17.49 -1.77
N ILE A 49 13.06 18.45 -1.88
CA ILE A 49 12.85 19.83 -1.41
C ILE A 49 11.77 20.53 -2.24
N MET A 50 11.75 20.31 -3.56
CA MET A 50 10.70 20.84 -4.44
C MET A 50 9.32 20.30 -4.04
N GLU A 51 9.21 18.99 -3.81
CA GLU A 51 7.96 18.36 -3.37
C GLU A 51 7.49 18.90 -2.01
N ILE A 52 8.40 19.14 -1.07
CA ILE A 52 8.05 19.71 0.24
C ILE A 52 7.52 21.14 0.10
N HIS A 53 8.16 21.99 -0.71
CA HIS A 53 7.67 23.36 -0.94
C HIS A 53 6.34 23.39 -1.66
N ASP A 54 6.15 22.57 -2.70
CA ASP A 54 4.88 22.46 -3.43
C ASP A 54 3.73 22.00 -2.54
N ARG A 55 4.05 21.25 -1.48
CA ARG A 55 3.07 20.80 -0.50
C ARG A 55 2.79 21.83 0.59
N LYS A 56 3.75 22.65 1.00
CA LYS A 56 3.65 23.46 2.24
C LYS A 56 3.49 24.95 2.01
N TRP A 57 3.88 25.49 0.84
CA TRP A 57 3.96 26.92 0.60
C TRP A 57 3.01 27.38 -0.50
N ASP A 58 2.15 28.37 -0.20
CA ASP A 58 1.17 28.91 -1.16
C ASP A 58 1.80 29.49 -2.43
N ASN A 59 2.96 30.14 -2.28
CA ASN A 59 3.71 30.74 -3.38
C ASN A 59 4.94 29.91 -3.77
N SER A 60 4.89 28.58 -3.61
CA SER A 60 5.95 27.65 -4.03
C SER A 60 6.36 27.83 -5.51
N ALA A 61 5.42 28.22 -6.38
CA ALA A 61 5.67 28.49 -7.79
C ALA A 61 6.71 29.60 -8.04
N SER A 62 6.93 30.46 -7.04
CA SER A 62 7.92 31.54 -7.08
C SER A 62 9.28 31.16 -6.48
N VAL A 63 9.44 29.96 -5.92
CA VAL A 63 10.75 29.50 -5.41
C VAL A 63 11.62 29.04 -6.58
N ILE A 64 12.87 29.49 -6.61
CA ILE A 64 13.81 29.16 -7.69
C ILE A 64 14.89 28.22 -7.18
N TYR A 65 15.15 27.18 -7.98
CA TYR A 65 16.16 26.17 -7.69
C TYR A 65 17.25 26.26 -8.76
N PHE A 66 18.50 26.38 -8.33
CA PHE A 66 19.64 26.45 -9.23
C PHE A 66 20.69 25.41 -8.84
N HIS A 67 21.06 24.54 -9.78
CA HIS A 67 22.07 23.50 -9.55
C HIS A 67 23.31 23.76 -10.41
N VAL A 68 24.49 23.62 -9.80
CA VAL A 68 25.78 23.73 -10.49
C VAL A 68 26.58 22.45 -10.25
N GLY A 69 26.93 21.73 -11.32
CA GLY A 69 27.62 20.42 -11.26
C GLY A 69 28.25 19.99 -12.60
N THR A 70 28.66 18.72 -12.73
CA THR A 70 29.46 18.19 -13.86
C THR A 70 28.78 17.05 -14.68
N ASP A 71 27.47 16.84 -14.53
CA ASP A 71 26.63 15.84 -15.25
C ASP A 71 26.94 14.35 -14.91
N ARG A 72 27.98 14.07 -14.09
CA ARG A 72 28.31 12.72 -13.60
C ARG A 72 27.27 12.14 -12.63
N GLY A 73 26.46 12.99 -12.00
CA GLY A 73 25.40 12.61 -11.05
C GLY A 73 24.06 12.22 -11.68
N GLY A 74 23.94 12.23 -13.02
CA GLY A 74 22.66 12.13 -13.72
C GLY A 74 21.89 13.45 -13.71
N ARG A 75 21.07 13.71 -14.74
CA ARG A 75 20.28 14.94 -14.81
C ARG A 75 19.26 14.97 -13.66
N PRO A 76 19.28 15.97 -12.77
CA PRO A 76 18.18 16.19 -11.84
C PRO A 76 16.96 16.63 -12.67
N GLY A 77 15.99 15.73 -12.84
CA GLY A 77 14.85 15.97 -13.71
C GLY A 77 13.57 15.45 -13.07
N PRO A 78 12.65 16.32 -12.59
CA PRO A 78 11.34 15.88 -12.14
C PRO A 78 10.57 15.25 -13.32
N LYS A 79 9.84 14.16 -13.09
CA LYS A 79 9.03 13.46 -14.13
C LYS A 79 7.75 14.21 -14.55
N GLY A 80 7.75 15.55 -14.54
CA GLY A 80 6.57 16.39 -14.82
C GLY A 80 6.90 17.69 -15.57
N SER A 81 5.97 18.14 -16.42
CA SER A 81 6.13 19.26 -17.36
C SER A 81 6.23 20.65 -16.71
N GLU A 82 5.70 20.87 -15.50
CA GLU A 82 5.64 22.21 -14.86
C GLU A 82 6.83 22.47 -13.93
N SER A 83 7.33 21.45 -13.24
CA SER A 83 8.51 21.54 -12.36
C SER A 83 9.80 21.89 -13.12
N SER A 84 9.83 21.65 -14.43
CA SER A 84 10.99 21.92 -15.29
C SER A 84 11.29 23.41 -15.52
N ASN A 85 10.35 24.33 -15.27
CA ASN A 85 10.60 25.78 -15.48
C ASN A 85 11.24 26.46 -14.25
N ARG A 86 11.14 25.85 -13.06
CA ARG A 86 11.67 26.41 -11.79
C ARG A 86 13.06 25.91 -11.43
N LEU A 87 13.44 24.75 -11.96
CA LEU A 87 14.77 24.16 -11.81
C LEU A 87 15.66 24.60 -12.98
N HIS A 88 16.71 25.32 -12.66
CA HIS A 88 17.77 25.70 -13.58
C HIS A 88 19.01 24.90 -13.24
N SER A 89 19.62 24.26 -14.23
CA SER A 89 20.88 23.54 -14.04
C SER A 89 21.94 24.12 -14.95
N TYR A 90 23.12 24.40 -14.40
CA TYR A 90 24.28 24.81 -15.15
C TYR A 90 25.42 23.80 -14.99
N GLN A 91 25.86 23.27 -16.12
CA GLN A 91 26.96 22.33 -16.17
C GLN A 91 28.28 23.10 -16.27
N LEU A 92 29.17 22.84 -15.33
CA LEU A 92 30.53 23.37 -15.33
C LEU A 92 31.41 22.38 -16.10
N ASP A 93 31.57 22.60 -17.40
CA ASP A 93 32.45 21.79 -18.24
C ASP A 93 33.92 22.10 -17.92
N LEU A 94 34.48 21.39 -16.94
CA LEU A 94 35.90 21.45 -16.60
C LEU A 94 36.62 20.22 -17.16
N PRO A 95 37.82 20.35 -17.75
CA PRO A 95 38.61 19.22 -18.21
C PRO A 95 39.15 18.43 -17.00
N VAL A 96 38.39 17.44 -16.54
CA VAL A 96 38.84 16.53 -15.47
C VAL A 96 39.57 15.35 -16.11
N ALA A 97 40.78 15.04 -15.65
CA ALA A 97 41.45 13.79 -16.01
C ALA A 97 40.64 12.60 -15.46
N ASP A 98 40.30 11.63 -16.30
CA ASP A 98 39.55 10.45 -15.86
C ASP A 98 40.35 9.63 -14.83
N GLY A 99 39.97 9.74 -13.56
CA GLY A 99 40.50 8.96 -12.44
C GLY A 99 40.41 9.69 -11.09
N ALA A 100 40.52 8.95 -9.98
CA ALA A 100 40.71 9.51 -8.65
C ALA A 100 42.13 10.08 -8.54
N SER A 101 42.34 11.29 -9.10
CA SER A 101 43.62 11.98 -8.97
C SER A 101 43.83 12.38 -7.51
N LYS A 102 45.08 12.28 -7.03
CA LYS A 102 45.47 12.68 -5.67
C LYS A 102 45.20 14.18 -5.40
N SER A 103 44.96 14.95 -6.45
CA SER A 103 44.86 16.42 -6.49
C SER A 103 43.54 16.91 -7.12
N LEU A 104 42.49 16.08 -7.18
CA LEU A 104 41.25 16.37 -7.90
C LEU A 104 40.66 17.75 -7.59
N ARG A 105 40.49 18.09 -6.29
CA ARG A 105 39.93 19.39 -5.88
C ARG A 105 40.78 20.58 -6.31
N LYS A 106 42.11 20.43 -6.26
CA LYS A 106 43.06 21.46 -6.68
C LYS A 106 43.08 21.63 -8.20
N GLU A 107 43.03 20.52 -8.95
CA GLU A 107 42.95 20.52 -10.41
C GLU A 107 41.68 21.19 -10.90
N LEU A 108 40.53 20.87 -10.28
CA LEU A 108 39.25 21.53 -10.55
C LEU A 108 39.36 23.04 -10.31
N TYR A 109 39.88 23.43 -9.14
CA TYR A 109 40.07 24.84 -8.78
C TYR A 109 40.94 25.59 -9.81
N GLN A 110 42.07 25.00 -10.21
CA GLN A 110 42.97 25.60 -11.19
C GLN A 110 42.33 25.71 -12.58
N ALA A 111 41.61 24.68 -13.02
CA ALA A 111 40.94 24.67 -14.31
C ALA A 111 39.91 25.81 -14.43
N PHE A 112 39.17 26.10 -13.36
CA PHE A 112 38.17 27.17 -13.32
C PHE A 112 38.76 28.56 -13.62
N TYR A 113 39.98 28.84 -13.15
CA TYR A 113 40.64 30.13 -13.39
C TYR A 113 41.41 30.17 -14.73
N GLN A 114 41.75 29.02 -15.31
CA GLN A 114 42.47 28.93 -16.58
C GLN A 114 41.53 29.10 -17.79
N GLU A 115 40.30 28.57 -17.69
CA GLU A 115 39.32 28.60 -18.77
C GLU A 115 38.26 29.69 -18.56
N ARG A 116 38.16 30.65 -19.48
CA ARG A 116 37.17 31.75 -19.37
C ARG A 116 35.74 31.36 -19.78
N GLY A 117 35.57 30.21 -20.43
CA GLY A 117 34.28 29.73 -20.94
C GLY A 117 33.28 29.41 -19.82
N PRO A 118 33.64 28.52 -18.88
CA PRO A 118 32.75 28.12 -17.77
C PRO A 118 32.26 29.30 -16.91
N LEU A 119 33.13 30.27 -16.63
CA LEU A 119 32.79 31.47 -15.85
C LEU A 119 31.78 32.40 -16.58
N SER A 120 31.97 32.57 -17.90
CA SER A 120 31.06 33.38 -18.73
C SER A 120 29.65 32.77 -18.79
N GLY A 121 29.57 31.45 -18.96
CA GLY A 121 28.29 30.75 -18.97
C GLY A 121 27.60 30.76 -17.59
N LEU A 122 28.36 30.64 -16.50
CA LEU A 122 27.81 30.74 -15.13
C LEU A 122 27.23 32.14 -14.86
N ASN A 123 27.94 33.21 -15.27
CA ASN A 123 27.44 34.58 -15.19
C ASN A 123 26.12 34.74 -15.95
N LYS A 124 26.03 34.20 -17.17
CA LYS A 124 24.80 34.25 -17.98
C LYS A 124 23.66 33.47 -17.33
N ALA A 125 23.94 32.30 -16.76
CA ALA A 125 22.95 31.50 -16.06
C ALA A 125 22.38 32.25 -14.84
N ILE A 126 23.23 32.81 -13.98
CA ILE A 126 22.79 33.55 -12.79
C ILE A 126 22.02 34.82 -13.16
N ARG A 127 22.44 35.55 -14.20
CA ARG A 127 21.68 36.71 -14.70
C ARG A 127 20.28 36.33 -15.20
N LYS A 128 20.16 35.20 -15.91
CA LYS A 128 18.84 34.66 -16.31
C LYS A 128 17.97 34.35 -15.09
N LEU A 129 18.53 33.80 -14.01
CA LEU A 129 17.81 33.60 -12.76
C LEU A 129 17.31 34.93 -12.20
N SER A 130 18.17 35.95 -12.11
CA SER A 130 17.77 37.27 -11.61
C SER A 130 16.62 37.88 -12.42
N HIS A 131 16.61 37.70 -13.74
CA HIS A 131 15.49 38.13 -14.58
C HIS A 131 14.22 37.31 -14.31
N HIS A 132 14.35 36.00 -14.16
CA HIS A 132 13.22 35.12 -13.87
C HIS A 132 12.59 35.42 -12.49
N ILE A 133 13.38 35.74 -11.46
CA ILE A 133 12.86 36.19 -10.15
C ILE A 133 12.01 37.46 -10.32
N SER A 134 12.43 38.37 -11.21
CA SER A 134 11.73 39.63 -11.46
C SER A 134 10.36 39.42 -12.11
N ASP A 135 10.21 38.38 -12.93
CA ASP A 135 8.92 38.01 -13.55
C ASP A 135 7.88 37.58 -12.50
N TYR A 136 8.32 37.01 -11.38
CA TYR A 136 7.47 36.62 -10.24
C TYR A 136 7.30 37.70 -9.18
N GLY A 137 7.71 38.95 -9.43
CA GLY A 137 7.67 40.04 -8.43
C GLY A 137 6.31 40.30 -7.77
N ARG A 138 5.19 39.94 -8.43
CA ARG A 138 3.82 40.07 -7.87
C ARG A 138 3.47 39.00 -6.83
N SER A 139 4.21 37.90 -6.78
CA SER A 139 3.96 36.76 -5.88
C SER A 139 4.58 36.94 -4.49
N TYR A 140 5.45 37.94 -4.31
CA TYR A 140 6.09 38.26 -3.03
C TYR A 140 5.47 39.49 -2.37
N SER A 141 5.57 39.56 -1.04
CA SER A 141 5.07 40.72 -0.29
C SER A 141 6.05 41.90 -0.31
N SER A 142 7.34 41.63 -0.45
CA SER A 142 8.37 42.66 -0.68
C SER A 142 9.47 42.14 -1.60
N PHE A 143 10.01 43.02 -2.44
CA PHE A 143 11.09 42.74 -3.39
C PHE A 143 12.41 43.43 -2.98
N ASP A 144 12.53 43.88 -1.74
CA ASP A 144 13.72 44.60 -1.27
C ASP A 144 14.92 43.67 -0.96
N ARG A 145 14.65 42.43 -0.56
CA ARG A 145 15.64 41.45 -0.11
C ARG A 145 15.50 40.15 -0.87
N VAL A 146 16.58 39.38 -0.98
CA VAL A 146 16.56 38.00 -1.49
C VAL A 146 17.30 37.08 -0.52
N HIS A 147 16.71 35.92 -0.24
CA HIS A 147 17.33 34.85 0.53
C HIS A 147 18.01 33.87 -0.42
N LEU A 148 19.30 33.64 -0.21
CA LEU A 148 20.10 32.68 -0.95
C LEU A 148 20.50 31.53 -0.01
N SER A 149 19.85 30.39 -0.17
CA SER A 149 20.07 29.17 0.60
C SER A 149 21.00 28.24 -0.18
N ILE A 150 22.25 28.14 0.24
CA ILE A 150 23.29 27.37 -0.46
C ILE A 150 23.36 25.99 0.16
N ILE A 151 23.26 24.94 -0.65
CA ILE A 151 23.25 23.55 -0.20
C ILE A 151 24.42 22.81 -0.83
N THR A 152 25.25 22.18 -0.01
CA THR A 152 26.41 21.39 -0.43
C THR A 152 26.52 20.11 0.39
N ARG A 153 27.08 19.05 -0.20
CA ARG A 153 27.61 17.92 0.57
C ARG A 153 29.05 18.20 0.99
N VAL A 154 29.41 17.78 2.19
CA VAL A 154 30.75 18.01 2.77
C VAL A 154 31.81 17.18 2.04
N ASP A 155 31.45 16.00 1.55
CA ASP A 155 32.35 15.09 0.83
C ASP A 155 32.35 15.28 -0.70
N ASP A 156 31.64 16.28 -1.23
CA ASP A 156 31.62 16.58 -2.65
C ASP A 156 32.86 17.40 -3.06
N PRO A 157 33.71 16.94 -4.01
CA PRO A 157 34.88 17.70 -4.46
C PRO A 157 34.57 19.12 -4.97
N PHE A 158 33.35 19.34 -5.47
CA PHE A 158 32.91 20.59 -6.10
C PHE A 158 32.66 21.72 -5.09
N ASN A 159 32.58 21.40 -3.79
CA ASN A 159 32.43 22.39 -2.72
C ASN A 159 33.62 23.38 -2.62
N VAL A 160 34.73 23.12 -3.32
CA VAL A 160 35.86 24.05 -3.46
C VAL A 160 35.44 25.38 -4.10
N PHE A 161 34.35 25.40 -4.89
CA PHE A 161 33.83 26.59 -5.57
C PHE A 161 32.77 27.36 -4.80
N ILE A 162 32.51 26.99 -3.54
CA ILE A 162 31.49 27.66 -2.74
C ILE A 162 31.74 29.16 -2.64
N PRO A 163 32.95 29.66 -2.32
CA PRO A 163 33.21 31.10 -2.32
C PRO A 163 32.92 31.75 -3.66
N GLU A 164 33.44 31.20 -4.76
CA GLU A 164 33.33 31.77 -6.09
C GLU A 164 31.88 31.87 -6.58
N ILE A 165 31.12 30.79 -6.48
CA ILE A 165 29.74 30.74 -6.98
C ILE A 165 28.84 31.60 -6.08
N SER A 166 29.03 31.55 -4.76
CA SER A 166 28.20 32.28 -3.80
C SER A 166 28.40 33.79 -3.93
N LEU A 167 29.64 34.27 -4.00
CA LEU A 167 29.95 35.70 -4.17
C LEU A 167 29.56 36.20 -5.57
N LEU A 168 29.68 35.37 -6.60
CA LEU A 168 29.18 35.73 -7.93
C LEU A 168 27.66 35.90 -7.93
N ALA A 169 26.94 34.99 -7.29
CA ALA A 169 25.48 35.08 -7.14
C ALA A 169 25.09 36.33 -6.34
N GLU A 170 25.73 36.57 -5.20
CA GLU A 170 25.51 37.76 -4.38
C GLU A 170 25.77 39.06 -5.18
N SER A 171 26.88 39.13 -5.90
CA SER A 171 27.25 40.30 -6.71
C SER A 171 26.21 40.59 -7.79
N ILE A 172 25.69 39.57 -8.47
CA ILE A 172 24.65 39.73 -9.51
C ILE A 172 23.31 40.11 -8.87
N PHE A 173 22.92 39.47 -7.76
CA PHE A 173 21.67 39.79 -7.09
C PHE A 173 21.67 41.18 -6.44
N ASN A 174 22.79 41.66 -5.91
CA ASN A 174 22.93 43.03 -5.40
C ASN A 174 22.74 44.11 -6.48
N GLN A 175 22.72 43.76 -7.78
CA GLN A 175 22.32 44.68 -8.85
C GLN A 175 20.81 44.90 -8.92
N SER A 176 20.03 43.90 -8.49
CA SER A 176 18.57 43.86 -8.59
C SER A 176 17.88 44.08 -7.23
N PHE A 177 18.55 43.76 -6.11
CA PHE A 177 18.00 43.78 -4.75
C PHE A 177 18.83 44.68 -3.83
N LYS A 178 18.21 45.23 -2.76
CA LYS A 178 18.90 46.10 -1.79
C LYS A 178 19.78 45.33 -0.81
N SER A 179 19.45 44.08 -0.51
CA SER A 179 20.25 43.21 0.35
C SER A 179 20.07 41.74 0.00
N VAL A 180 21.17 41.00 -0.01
CA VAL A 180 21.19 39.54 -0.17
C VAL A 180 21.54 38.92 1.18
N GLN A 181 20.73 37.98 1.67
CA GLN A 181 21.03 37.20 2.87
C GLN A 181 21.44 35.79 2.44
N MET A 182 22.59 35.33 2.92
CA MET A 182 23.21 34.08 2.47
C MET A 182 23.35 33.11 3.63
N ASP A 183 22.72 31.94 3.52
CA ASP A 183 22.87 30.85 4.47
C ASP A 183 23.49 29.63 3.78
N LEU A 184 24.33 28.89 4.49
CA LEU A 184 24.91 27.64 3.99
C LEU A 184 24.37 26.44 4.76
N TYR A 185 23.99 25.39 4.03
CA TYR A 185 23.61 24.08 4.53
C TYR A 185 24.66 23.05 4.07
N ALA A 186 25.50 22.63 5.01
CA ALA A 186 26.53 21.62 4.82
C ALA A 186 25.99 20.25 5.27
N LEU A 187 25.81 19.35 4.32
CA LEU A 187 25.22 18.03 4.53
C LEU A 187 26.30 16.95 4.72
N ILE A 188 26.16 16.14 5.76
CA ILE A 188 27.03 15.02 6.08
C ILE A 188 26.22 13.72 5.94
N ASN A 189 26.70 12.80 5.10
CA ASN A 189 26.10 11.47 4.94
C ASN A 189 27.10 10.41 5.41
N GLU A 190 26.89 9.84 6.59
CA GLU A 190 27.76 8.81 7.16
C GLU A 190 27.36 7.38 6.74
N ARG A 191 26.17 7.16 6.16
CA ARG A 191 25.66 5.83 5.75
C ARG A 191 26.31 5.27 4.48
N GLU A 192 26.61 6.11 3.49
CA GLU A 192 27.12 5.68 2.18
C GLU A 192 28.61 5.29 2.16
N GLN A 193 29.33 5.51 3.25
CA GLN A 193 30.80 5.61 3.23
C GLN A 193 31.56 4.32 3.60
N ILE A 194 30.96 3.12 3.58
CA ILE A 194 31.61 1.91 4.13
C ILE A 194 32.87 1.47 3.33
N GLU A 195 32.92 1.66 2.01
CA GLU A 195 34.04 1.18 1.17
C GLU A 195 35.14 2.22 0.88
N THR A 196 34.81 3.52 0.90
CA THR A 196 35.74 4.65 0.61
C THR A 196 35.79 5.70 1.73
N TYR A 197 35.50 5.29 2.97
CA TYR A 197 35.44 6.15 4.16
C TYR A 197 36.65 7.07 4.32
N GLY A 198 37.87 6.55 4.15
CA GLY A 198 39.10 7.29 4.43
C GLY A 198 39.30 8.51 3.53
N TYR A 199 39.10 8.37 2.22
CA TYR A 199 39.25 9.47 1.26
C TYR A 199 38.11 10.49 1.35
N THR A 200 36.86 10.01 1.37
CA THR A 200 35.65 10.87 1.46
C THR A 200 35.62 11.67 2.76
N SER A 201 35.97 11.05 3.89
CA SER A 201 36.12 11.75 5.17
C SER A 201 37.24 12.79 5.15
N SER A 202 38.36 12.50 4.47
CA SER A 202 39.46 13.46 4.31
C SER A 202 39.06 14.67 3.46
N VAL A 203 38.32 14.46 2.36
CA VAL A 203 37.72 15.55 1.57
C VAL A 203 36.76 16.39 2.41
N GLY A 204 35.94 15.73 3.22
CA GLY A 204 35.02 16.39 4.14
C GLY A 204 35.70 17.26 5.18
N VAL A 205 36.74 16.73 5.84
CA VAL A 205 37.57 17.49 6.79
C VAL A 205 38.22 18.69 6.10
N ALA A 206 38.73 18.51 4.89
CA ALA A 206 39.36 19.58 4.12
C ALA A 206 38.36 20.73 3.86
N PHE A 207 37.14 20.42 3.43
CA PHE A 207 36.10 21.42 3.22
C PHE A 207 35.67 22.09 4.54
N LEU A 208 35.49 21.33 5.63
CA LEU A 208 35.13 21.92 6.93
C LEU A 208 36.19 22.94 7.40
N ARG A 209 37.48 22.69 7.19
CA ARG A 209 38.54 23.69 7.49
C ARG A 209 38.43 24.95 6.64
N GLU A 210 38.11 24.81 5.36
CA GLU A 210 37.86 25.96 4.48
C GLU A 210 36.62 26.73 4.94
N LEU A 211 35.58 26.03 5.40
CA LEU A 211 34.36 26.63 5.93
C LEU A 211 34.59 27.45 7.21
N GLU A 212 35.47 26.98 8.09
CA GLU A 212 35.91 27.75 9.27
C GLU A 212 36.64 29.04 8.86
N LEU A 213 37.47 28.98 7.80
CA LEU A 213 38.10 30.18 7.24
C LEU A 213 37.05 31.16 6.70
N MET A 214 36.05 30.66 5.95
CA MET A 214 34.97 31.47 5.37
C MET A 214 34.11 32.17 6.43
N GLN A 215 33.94 31.57 7.61
CA GLN A 215 33.21 32.18 8.74
C GLN A 215 34.07 33.02 9.69
N SER A 216 35.36 33.19 9.40
CA SER A 216 36.23 34.06 10.19
C SER A 216 35.86 35.54 9.99
N ARG A 217 36.07 36.37 11.03
CA ARG A 217 35.77 37.82 10.96
C ARG A 217 36.69 38.57 9.99
N ASP A 218 37.88 38.03 9.77
CA ASP A 218 38.92 38.61 8.92
C ASP A 218 38.90 38.05 7.50
N TYR A 219 37.91 37.20 7.17
CA TYR A 219 37.79 36.63 5.84
C TYR A 219 37.55 37.72 4.81
N SER A 220 38.43 37.81 3.81
CA SER A 220 38.28 38.69 2.67
C SER A 220 38.57 37.91 1.40
N PHE A 221 37.89 38.28 0.33
CA PHE A 221 38.01 37.58 -0.95
C PHE A 221 38.00 38.58 -2.10
N SER A 222 38.85 38.37 -3.10
CA SER A 222 38.90 39.21 -4.29
C SER A 222 39.32 38.38 -5.49
N ALA A 223 38.42 38.15 -6.42
CA ALA A 223 38.71 37.42 -7.66
C ALA A 223 37.94 37.99 -8.86
N PRO A 224 38.49 37.86 -10.09
CA PRO A 224 37.86 38.35 -11.32
C PRO A 224 36.69 37.45 -11.77
N LEU A 225 35.60 37.42 -10.99
CA LEU A 225 34.47 36.50 -11.20
C LEU A 225 33.38 37.05 -12.12
N GLN A 226 33.11 38.36 -12.07
CA GLN A 226 32.02 38.93 -12.83
C GLN A 226 32.47 39.22 -14.26
N MET A 227 31.76 38.71 -15.25
CA MET A 227 32.05 38.96 -16.67
C MET A 227 30.95 39.80 -17.31
N THR A 228 31.35 40.83 -18.04
CA THR A 228 30.45 41.64 -18.88
C THR A 228 30.12 40.91 -20.19
N GLU A 229 29.07 41.35 -20.91
CA GLU A 229 28.70 40.78 -22.22
C GLU A 229 29.83 40.95 -23.25
N ASP A 230 30.64 42.01 -23.09
CA ASP A 230 31.83 42.31 -23.90
C ASP A 230 33.08 41.50 -23.50
N GLY A 231 32.96 40.60 -22.52
CA GLY A 231 34.03 39.70 -22.08
C GLY A 231 35.08 40.32 -21.14
N LEU A 232 34.83 41.54 -20.62
CA LEU A 232 35.68 42.15 -19.59
C LEU A 232 35.39 41.53 -18.22
N SER A 233 36.44 41.15 -17.50
CA SER A 233 36.38 40.61 -16.14
C SER A 233 36.44 41.73 -15.10
N ILE A 234 35.45 41.78 -14.22
CA ILE A 234 35.34 42.70 -13.09
C ILE A 234 35.63 41.89 -11.81
N PRO A 235 36.52 42.39 -10.93
CA PRO A 235 36.76 41.74 -9.64
C PRO A 235 35.56 41.88 -8.73
N VAL A 236 35.09 40.74 -8.21
CA VAL A 236 34.15 40.69 -7.09
C VAL A 236 34.99 40.73 -5.81
N VAL A 237 34.73 41.72 -4.97
CA VAL A 237 35.48 41.98 -3.73
C VAL A 237 34.54 41.82 -2.54
N HIS A 238 34.87 40.90 -1.65
CA HIS A 238 34.24 40.70 -0.35
C HIS A 238 35.09 41.35 0.75
N PRO A 239 34.57 42.36 1.47
CA PRO A 239 35.30 42.99 2.57
C PRO A 239 35.44 42.04 3.77
N ALA A 240 36.37 42.35 4.68
CA ALA A 240 36.65 41.56 5.88
C ALA A 240 35.39 41.31 6.73
N SER A 241 34.78 40.14 6.57
CA SER A 241 33.57 39.70 7.26
C SER A 241 33.27 38.22 6.96
N PRO A 242 32.52 37.53 7.84
CA PRO A 242 32.06 36.17 7.56
C PRO A 242 31.23 36.11 6.27
N LEU A 243 31.45 35.08 5.45
CA LEU A 243 30.79 34.93 4.15
C LEU A 243 29.30 34.60 4.26
N PHE A 244 28.91 33.82 5.27
CA PHE A 244 27.53 33.37 5.47
C PHE A 244 26.93 33.97 6.75
N ASP A 245 25.63 34.23 6.72
CA ASP A 245 24.89 34.70 7.88
C ASP A 245 24.81 33.61 8.95
N LEU A 246 24.35 32.42 8.57
CA LEU A 246 24.39 31.21 9.37
C LEU A 246 24.87 30.02 8.54
N VAL A 247 25.58 29.12 9.21
CA VAL A 247 26.06 27.86 8.62
C VAL A 247 25.45 26.69 9.39
N TYR A 248 24.58 25.97 8.71
CA TYR A 248 23.90 24.78 9.20
C TYR A 248 24.69 23.52 8.84
N VAL A 249 25.08 22.74 9.83
CA VAL A 249 25.73 21.44 9.66
C VAL A 249 24.72 20.36 10.07
N LEU A 250 24.31 19.55 9.09
CA LEU A 250 23.27 18.54 9.25
C LEU A 250 23.82 17.17 8.82
N SER A 251 23.72 16.18 9.71
CA SER A 251 24.16 14.80 9.53
C SER A 251 22.97 13.84 9.50
N ASP A 252 23.09 12.74 8.76
CA ASP A 252 22.11 11.65 8.78
C ASP A 252 22.08 10.86 10.12
N LYS A 253 22.97 11.21 11.06
CA LYS A 253 22.99 10.73 12.45
C LYS A 253 22.65 11.85 13.42
N ASN A 254 21.86 11.50 14.44
CA ASN A 254 21.57 12.40 15.55
C ASN A 254 22.75 12.52 16.54
N GLU A 255 22.62 13.38 17.55
CA GLU A 255 23.62 13.53 18.64
C GLU A 255 24.02 12.20 19.29
N ARG A 256 23.10 11.24 19.39
CA ARG A 256 23.35 9.91 19.98
C ARG A 256 24.08 8.96 19.03
N GLY A 257 24.34 9.36 17.78
CA GLY A 257 24.95 8.54 16.74
C GLY A 257 24.00 7.50 16.13
N ILE A 258 22.70 7.63 16.37
CA ILE A 258 21.65 6.77 15.82
C ILE A 258 21.18 7.42 14.51
N SER A 259 21.15 6.66 13.43
CA SER A 259 20.54 7.14 12.18
C SER A 259 19.02 6.94 12.21
N GLY A 260 18.26 8.00 11.89
CA GLY A 260 16.79 7.94 11.81
C GLY A 260 16.29 7.04 10.66
N TYR A 261 15.05 6.54 10.75
CA TYR A 261 14.44 5.69 9.71
C TYR A 261 14.30 6.42 8.36
N SER A 262 14.10 7.73 8.39
CA SER A 262 13.90 8.66 7.26
C SER A 262 15.20 9.10 6.55
N GLY A 263 16.38 8.81 7.12
CA GLY A 263 17.68 9.17 6.52
C GLY A 263 17.81 10.67 6.25
N MET A 264 18.18 11.04 5.02
CA MET A 264 18.36 12.45 4.60
C MET A 264 17.03 13.21 4.43
N GLN A 265 15.87 12.54 4.45
CA GLN A 265 14.58 13.20 4.25
C GLN A 265 14.29 14.22 5.37
N ASP A 266 14.64 13.90 6.62
CA ASP A 266 14.44 14.81 7.75
C ASP A 266 15.29 16.09 7.61
N ILE A 267 16.47 15.97 7.01
CA ILE A 267 17.35 17.10 6.71
C ILE A 267 16.69 18.02 5.67
N TYR A 268 16.06 17.45 4.65
CA TYR A 268 15.33 18.23 3.64
C TYR A 268 14.12 18.93 4.25
N ASP A 269 13.35 18.25 5.10
CA ASP A 269 12.28 18.88 5.89
C ASP A 269 12.84 20.04 6.73
N ILE A 270 13.95 19.85 7.46
CA ILE A 270 14.61 20.91 8.25
C ILE A 270 14.93 22.14 7.40
N ILE A 271 15.56 21.96 6.23
CA ILE A 271 15.94 23.06 5.33
C ILE A 271 14.70 23.88 4.94
N CYS A 272 13.61 23.20 4.57
CA CYS A 272 12.36 23.85 4.18
C CYS A 272 11.74 24.64 5.36
N HIS A 273 11.70 24.07 6.56
CA HIS A 273 11.14 24.78 7.73
C HIS A 273 12.00 25.96 8.16
N LEU A 274 13.32 25.89 7.98
CA LEU A 274 14.22 27.00 8.28
C LEU A 274 14.05 28.16 7.30
N GLY A 275 13.95 27.87 6.00
CA GLY A 275 13.62 28.87 4.98
C GLY A 275 12.30 29.57 5.32
N LEU A 276 11.27 28.78 5.62
CA LEU A 276 9.97 29.32 6.01
C LEU A 276 10.05 30.19 7.27
N LEU A 277 10.71 29.72 8.33
CA LEU A 277 10.82 30.42 9.60
C LEU A 277 11.59 31.75 9.49
N LYS A 278 12.56 31.84 8.57
CA LYS A 278 13.29 33.09 8.25
C LYS A 278 12.49 34.04 7.35
N ASN A 279 11.72 33.50 6.41
CA ASN A 279 11.13 34.24 5.30
C ASN A 279 9.58 34.34 5.38
N ARG A 280 8.98 34.08 6.55
CA ARG A 280 7.52 34.09 6.72
C ARG A 280 6.93 35.50 6.68
N LYS A 281 5.81 35.66 5.98
CA LYS A 281 4.93 36.83 6.16
C LYS A 281 4.19 36.73 7.48
N GLN A 282 4.47 37.63 8.42
CA GLN A 282 3.72 37.71 9.68
C GLN A 282 2.31 38.25 9.38
N LYS A 283 1.26 37.51 9.76
CA LYS A 283 -0.12 38.03 9.77
C LYS A 283 -0.26 38.94 11.01
N ASP A 284 -0.80 40.14 10.83
CA ASP A 284 -0.87 41.21 11.85
C ASP A 284 -1.62 40.81 13.16
N GLU A 285 -2.32 39.68 13.18
CA GLU A 285 -3.12 39.21 14.34
C GLU A 285 -2.31 38.47 15.43
N ALA A 286 -1.01 38.27 15.26
CA ALA A 286 -0.18 37.49 16.19
C ALA A 286 0.57 38.33 17.25
N TYR A 287 0.08 39.52 17.60
CA TYR A 287 0.64 40.33 18.69
C TYR A 287 0.12 39.87 20.06
N ASP A 288 0.46 38.63 20.43
CA ASP A 288 0.40 38.20 21.82
C ASP A 288 1.83 37.97 22.29
N GLY A 289 2.32 38.79 23.22
CA GLY A 289 3.73 38.84 23.67
C GLY A 289 4.28 37.55 24.29
N ILE A 290 3.50 36.48 24.31
CA ILE A 290 3.84 35.12 24.73
C ILE A 290 4.36 34.28 23.54
N ARG A 291 4.02 34.64 22.29
CA ARG A 291 4.41 33.90 21.09
C ARG A 291 5.78 34.38 20.61
N GLY A 292 6.84 33.66 20.99
CA GLY A 292 8.21 33.98 20.60
C GLY A 292 8.41 33.96 19.09
N VAL A 293 8.36 35.13 18.45
CA VAL A 293 8.65 35.28 17.02
C VAL A 293 10.14 35.01 16.78
N TYR A 294 10.46 34.27 15.72
CA TYR A 294 11.85 34.07 15.33
C TYR A 294 12.49 35.39 14.90
N ASN A 295 13.69 35.64 15.41
CA ASN A 295 14.50 36.77 15.00
C ASN A 295 15.93 36.27 14.73
N ASN A 296 16.32 36.27 13.46
CA ASN A 296 17.63 35.80 13.01
C ASN A 296 18.78 36.57 13.68
N THR A 297 18.63 37.89 13.87
CA THR A 297 19.68 38.71 14.49
C THR A 297 19.89 38.38 15.96
N SER A 298 18.81 38.11 16.70
CA SER A 298 18.88 37.68 18.10
C SER A 298 19.43 36.27 18.23
N PHE A 299 19.06 35.36 17.33
CA PHE A 299 19.64 34.02 17.29
C PHE A 299 21.15 34.09 17.05
N LYS A 300 21.58 34.84 16.02
CA LYS A 300 22.99 35.06 15.68
C LYS A 300 23.78 35.67 16.84
N SER A 301 23.20 36.61 17.59
CA SER A 301 23.87 37.17 18.77
C SER A 301 24.04 36.18 19.91
N ASN A 302 23.08 35.27 20.09
CA ASN A 302 23.07 34.33 21.22
C ASN A 302 23.98 33.12 20.99
N ILE A 303 24.27 32.77 19.73
CA ILE A 303 25.21 31.68 19.38
C ILE A 303 26.67 32.14 19.27
N MET A 304 26.94 33.45 19.36
CA MET A 304 28.31 33.97 19.35
C MET A 304 28.98 33.74 20.70
N THR A 305 30.19 33.18 20.68
CA THR A 305 30.97 32.96 21.91
C THR A 305 31.56 34.28 22.44
N GLU A 306 32.01 34.29 23.71
CA GLU A 306 32.69 35.46 24.30
C GLU A 306 33.96 35.88 23.52
N SER A 307 34.60 34.92 22.83
CA SER A 307 35.73 35.15 21.93
C SER A 307 35.35 35.90 20.64
N GLY A 308 34.05 36.03 20.37
CA GLY A 308 33.51 36.61 19.14
C GLY A 308 33.48 35.65 17.95
N ARG A 309 33.93 34.41 18.11
CA ARG A 309 33.81 33.36 17.08
C ARG A 309 32.34 33.00 16.87
N GLN A 310 31.91 32.95 15.61
CA GLN A 310 30.56 32.48 15.26
C GLN A 310 30.52 30.96 15.32
N GLY A 311 29.57 30.41 16.09
CA GLY A 311 29.31 28.97 16.13
C GLY A 311 28.49 28.48 14.93
N PHE A 312 28.61 27.20 14.64
CA PHE A 312 27.75 26.51 13.69
C PHE A 312 26.38 26.21 14.31
N VAL A 313 25.42 25.91 13.44
CA VAL A 313 24.03 25.60 13.80
C VAL A 313 23.67 24.20 13.31
N SER A 314 22.83 23.51 14.04
CA SER A 314 22.20 22.28 13.63
C SER A 314 20.74 22.30 14.05
N ALA A 315 19.97 21.34 13.55
CA ALA A 315 18.55 21.25 13.85
C ALA A 315 18.09 19.80 13.98
N GLY A 316 17.04 19.59 14.76
CA GLY A 316 16.30 18.34 14.85
C GLY A 316 14.86 18.57 14.43
N PHE A 317 14.26 17.58 13.78
CA PHE A 317 12.88 17.66 13.31
C PHE A 317 12.10 16.43 13.74
N ALA A 318 10.91 16.66 14.27
CA ALA A 318 9.95 15.62 14.57
C ALA A 318 8.56 16.03 14.09
N ARG A 319 7.77 15.05 13.66
CA ARG A 319 6.38 15.26 13.30
C ARG A 319 5.53 14.16 13.90
N VAL A 320 4.34 14.54 14.36
CA VAL A 320 3.28 13.62 14.72
C VAL A 320 2.14 13.90 13.76
N LYS A 321 1.81 12.92 12.93
CA LYS A 321 0.74 13.01 11.93
C LYS A 321 -0.19 11.81 12.03
N ARG A 322 -1.42 12.01 11.56
CA ARG A 322 -2.38 10.93 11.41
C ARG A 322 -1.84 9.86 10.43
N PRO A 323 -1.85 8.56 10.79
CA PRO A 323 -1.30 7.50 9.94
C PRO A 323 -2.29 7.11 8.83
N ASN A 324 -2.50 7.99 7.85
CA ASN A 324 -3.54 7.83 6.82
C ASN A 324 -3.36 6.56 5.96
N GLU A 325 -2.12 6.19 5.64
CA GLU A 325 -1.82 4.96 4.89
C GLU A 325 -2.25 3.67 5.65
N PRO A 326 -1.81 3.44 6.91
CA PRO A 326 -2.33 2.34 7.72
C PRO A 326 -3.85 2.34 7.87
N ILE A 327 -4.47 3.51 8.07
CA ILE A 327 -5.93 3.62 8.24
C ILE A 327 -6.67 3.10 7.01
N ALA A 328 -6.28 3.54 5.81
CA ALA A 328 -6.92 3.11 4.56
C ALA A 328 -6.84 1.59 4.35
N LEU A 329 -5.70 0.97 4.69
CA LEU A 329 -5.52 -0.48 4.57
C LEU A 329 -6.33 -1.25 5.63
N THR A 330 -6.39 -0.75 6.87
CA THR A 330 -7.19 -1.37 7.93
C THR A 330 -8.69 -1.33 7.62
N VAL A 331 -9.21 -0.22 7.11
CA VAL A 331 -10.62 -0.10 6.69
C VAL A 331 -10.94 -1.06 5.54
N LEU A 332 -10.05 -1.16 4.56
CA LEU A 332 -10.21 -2.09 3.43
C LEU A 332 -10.23 -3.56 3.90
N TYR A 333 -9.35 -3.92 4.84
CA TYR A 333 -9.35 -5.24 5.46
C TYR A 333 -10.66 -5.54 6.20
N HIS A 334 -11.15 -4.62 7.03
CA HIS A 334 -12.39 -4.83 7.78
C HIS A 334 -13.63 -4.85 6.90
N LEU A 335 -13.65 -4.08 5.80
CA LEU A 335 -14.68 -4.20 4.78
C LEU A 335 -14.67 -5.62 4.18
N CYS A 336 -13.49 -6.15 3.81
CA CYS A 336 -13.36 -7.52 3.29
C CYS A 336 -13.93 -8.53 4.27
N ARG A 337 -13.44 -8.49 5.52
CA ARG A 337 -13.86 -9.41 6.57
C ARG A 337 -15.36 -9.31 6.85
N GLY A 338 -15.90 -8.10 6.92
CA GLY A 338 -17.33 -7.86 7.14
C GLY A 338 -18.21 -8.43 6.02
N LEU A 339 -17.77 -8.36 4.76
CA LEU A 339 -18.46 -8.97 3.62
C LEU A 339 -18.38 -10.51 3.67
N LEU A 340 -17.20 -11.07 3.95
CA LEU A 340 -17.03 -12.52 4.04
C LEU A 340 -17.83 -13.12 5.20
N GLN A 341 -17.91 -12.44 6.33
CA GLN A 341 -18.76 -12.87 7.46
C GLN A 341 -20.25 -12.91 7.09
N ARG A 342 -20.74 -11.91 6.34
CA ARG A 342 -22.13 -11.89 5.83
C ARG A 342 -22.39 -13.03 4.85
N MET A 343 -21.41 -13.38 4.02
CA MET A 343 -21.50 -14.56 3.15
C MET A 343 -21.47 -15.88 3.93
N LYS A 344 -20.75 -15.94 5.06
CA LYS A 344 -20.64 -17.15 5.90
C LYS A 344 -21.86 -17.36 6.81
N THR A 345 -22.62 -16.32 7.12
CA THR A 345 -23.76 -16.35 8.08
C THR A 345 -25.14 -16.43 7.40
N GLY A 346 -25.19 -16.84 6.12
CA GLY A 346 -26.46 -16.96 5.38
C GLY A 346 -27.48 -17.90 6.04
N PRO A 347 -28.76 -17.83 5.62
CA PRO A 347 -29.81 -18.68 6.18
C PRO A 347 -29.48 -20.16 6.02
N GLU A 348 -29.78 -20.98 7.03
CA GLU A 348 -29.70 -22.44 6.96
C GLU A 348 -30.95 -22.96 6.23
N PRO A 349 -30.87 -23.38 4.95
CA PRO A 349 -32.03 -23.89 4.23
C PRO A 349 -32.40 -25.30 4.69
N GLU A 350 -33.66 -25.68 4.48
CA GLU A 350 -34.06 -27.08 4.62
C GLU A 350 -33.46 -27.96 3.50
N VAL A 351 -33.30 -29.26 3.77
CA VAL A 351 -32.76 -30.23 2.79
C VAL A 351 -33.48 -30.19 1.45
N GLN A 352 -34.80 -29.97 1.48
CA GLN A 352 -35.65 -29.95 0.30
C GLN A 352 -35.45 -28.70 -0.55
N GLU A 353 -35.18 -27.55 0.08
CA GLU A 353 -34.81 -26.31 -0.62
C GLU A 353 -33.45 -26.45 -1.28
N CYS A 354 -32.47 -27.07 -0.60
CA CYS A 354 -31.18 -27.43 -1.18
C CYS A 354 -31.32 -28.32 -2.41
N LEU A 355 -32.09 -29.41 -2.32
CA LEU A 355 -32.30 -30.31 -3.47
C LEU A 355 -32.95 -29.58 -4.65
N THR A 356 -33.94 -28.72 -4.38
CA THR A 356 -34.61 -27.91 -5.40
C THR A 356 -33.66 -26.89 -6.04
N TYR A 357 -32.77 -26.29 -5.24
CA TYR A 357 -31.78 -25.31 -5.70
C TYR A 357 -30.86 -25.87 -6.78
N PHE A 358 -30.46 -27.14 -6.65
CA PHE A 358 -29.64 -27.87 -7.64
C PHE A 358 -30.45 -28.61 -8.70
N GLY A 359 -31.79 -28.58 -8.64
CA GLY A 359 -32.67 -29.33 -9.54
C GLY A 359 -32.67 -30.84 -9.31
N LEU A 360 -32.30 -31.29 -8.11
CA LEU A 360 -32.16 -32.70 -7.71
C LEU A 360 -33.36 -33.23 -6.91
N ASP A 361 -34.53 -32.62 -7.10
CA ASP A 361 -35.77 -33.05 -6.47
C ASP A 361 -36.11 -34.51 -6.85
N PRO A 362 -36.44 -35.41 -5.90
CA PRO A 362 -36.69 -36.82 -6.19
C PRO A 362 -37.74 -37.06 -7.27
N GLU A 363 -38.83 -36.28 -7.30
CA GLU A 363 -39.87 -36.43 -8.33
C GLU A 363 -39.33 -36.07 -9.72
N ALA A 364 -38.50 -35.04 -9.81
CA ALA A 364 -37.86 -34.62 -11.05
C ALA A 364 -36.88 -35.70 -11.57
N VAL A 365 -36.09 -36.31 -10.69
CA VAL A 365 -35.13 -37.36 -11.04
C VAL A 365 -35.84 -38.63 -11.51
N THR A 366 -36.89 -39.08 -10.81
CA THR A 366 -37.68 -40.25 -11.23
C THR A 366 -38.44 -40.00 -12.53
N ALA A 367 -38.98 -38.79 -12.75
CA ALA A 367 -39.58 -38.41 -14.03
C ALA A 367 -38.55 -38.42 -15.17
N ARG A 368 -37.30 -38.05 -14.88
CA ARG A 368 -36.19 -38.10 -15.85
C ARG A 368 -35.81 -39.53 -16.20
N ALA A 369 -35.67 -40.40 -15.21
CA ALA A 369 -35.41 -41.83 -15.41
C ALA A 369 -36.50 -42.46 -16.31
N ASN A 370 -37.77 -42.20 -16.03
CA ASN A 370 -38.89 -42.69 -16.85
C ASN A 370 -38.84 -42.22 -18.31
N ARG A 371 -38.44 -40.98 -18.58
CA ARG A 371 -38.28 -40.47 -19.96
C ARG A 371 -37.12 -41.13 -20.72
N MET A 372 -36.13 -41.66 -20.00
CA MET A 372 -35.00 -42.37 -20.62
C MET A 372 -35.38 -43.78 -21.06
N LEU A 373 -36.34 -44.43 -20.40
CA LEU A 373 -36.79 -45.76 -20.79
C LEU A 373 -37.69 -45.71 -22.05
N PRO A 374 -37.64 -46.73 -22.92
CA PRO A 374 -38.65 -46.94 -23.95
C PRO A 374 -40.05 -47.18 -23.35
N ASN A 375 -41.10 -46.93 -24.13
CA ASN A 375 -42.49 -47.15 -23.69
C ASN A 375 -42.73 -48.62 -23.28
N VAL A 376 -43.40 -48.83 -22.15
CA VAL A 376 -43.78 -50.16 -21.62
C VAL A 376 -44.59 -50.97 -22.64
N GLU A 377 -45.37 -50.31 -23.50
CA GLU A 377 -46.17 -50.95 -24.56
C GLU A 377 -45.32 -51.72 -25.57
N HIS A 378 -44.03 -51.37 -25.73
CA HIS A 378 -43.12 -52.11 -26.62
C HIS A 378 -42.80 -53.53 -26.09
N LEU A 379 -43.10 -53.84 -24.83
CA LEU A 379 -43.00 -55.20 -24.27
C LEU A 379 -44.01 -56.15 -24.91
N ASP A 380 -45.11 -55.64 -25.47
CA ASP A 380 -46.07 -56.45 -26.22
C ASP A 380 -45.46 -57.05 -27.51
N GLY A 381 -44.36 -56.48 -28.01
CA GLY A 381 -43.56 -57.06 -29.09
C GLY A 381 -43.01 -58.46 -28.76
N LEU A 382 -42.72 -58.72 -27.47
CA LEU A 382 -42.27 -60.05 -27.00
C LEU A 382 -43.35 -61.12 -27.19
N LYS A 383 -44.64 -60.74 -27.16
CA LYS A 383 -45.77 -61.65 -27.42
C LYS A 383 -45.82 -62.13 -28.88
N GLY A 384 -45.15 -61.41 -29.78
CA GLY A 384 -45.09 -61.69 -31.22
C GLY A 384 -43.90 -62.55 -31.68
N MET A 385 -42.98 -62.91 -30.77
CA MET A 385 -41.80 -63.71 -31.13
C MET A 385 -42.14 -65.18 -31.39
N MET A 386 -41.40 -65.80 -32.32
CA MET A 386 -41.60 -67.19 -32.74
C MET A 386 -41.27 -68.14 -31.57
N SER A 387 -42.30 -68.70 -30.93
CA SER A 387 -42.13 -69.69 -29.86
C SER A 387 -41.86 -71.08 -30.42
N HIS A 388 -40.96 -71.84 -29.80
CA HIS A 388 -40.78 -73.27 -30.09
C HIS A 388 -42.04 -74.07 -29.69
N PRO A 389 -42.38 -75.14 -30.43
CA PRO A 389 -43.58 -75.93 -30.17
C PRO A 389 -43.40 -76.82 -28.92
N VAL A 390 -43.73 -76.29 -27.74
CA VAL A 390 -43.71 -77.02 -26.46
C VAL A 390 -45.14 -77.26 -25.97
N SER A 391 -45.43 -78.46 -25.48
CA SER A 391 -46.73 -78.79 -24.89
C SER A 391 -46.85 -78.25 -23.46
N TYR A 392 -48.07 -77.88 -23.05
CA TYR A 392 -48.32 -77.38 -21.69
C TYR A 392 -47.96 -78.42 -20.61
N ALA A 393 -48.14 -79.71 -20.90
CA ALA A 393 -47.75 -80.80 -20.01
C ALA A 393 -46.23 -80.86 -19.73
N GLY A 394 -45.39 -80.41 -20.68
CA GLY A 394 -43.94 -80.28 -20.50
C GLY A 394 -43.58 -79.05 -19.66
N LEU A 395 -44.19 -77.90 -19.96
CA LEU A 395 -43.97 -76.64 -19.23
C LEU A 395 -44.39 -76.71 -17.77
N LYS A 396 -45.44 -77.49 -17.46
CA LYS A 396 -45.98 -77.64 -16.11
C LYS A 396 -44.94 -78.12 -15.07
N ARG A 397 -43.95 -78.91 -15.49
CA ARG A 397 -42.92 -79.49 -14.61
C ARG A 397 -41.65 -78.65 -14.51
N MET A 398 -41.55 -77.58 -15.30
CA MET A 398 -40.40 -76.70 -15.38
C MET A 398 -40.56 -75.52 -14.42
N ASN A 399 -39.43 -74.91 -14.03
CA ASN A 399 -39.44 -73.57 -13.45
C ASN A 399 -39.59 -72.51 -14.54
N ILE A 400 -39.85 -71.25 -14.16
CA ILE A 400 -40.05 -70.16 -15.13
C ILE A 400 -38.81 -69.94 -16.01
N ARG A 401 -37.60 -70.15 -15.48
CA ARG A 401 -36.34 -70.01 -16.22
C ARG A 401 -36.19 -71.06 -17.34
N GLU A 402 -36.44 -72.33 -17.02
CA GLU A 402 -36.45 -73.44 -17.97
C GLU A 402 -37.58 -73.30 -19.00
N ALA A 403 -38.72 -72.73 -18.58
CA ALA A 403 -39.84 -72.46 -19.48
C ALA A 403 -39.53 -71.32 -20.48
N GLU A 404 -38.80 -70.29 -20.06
CA GLU A 404 -38.30 -69.23 -20.96
C GLU A 404 -37.36 -69.81 -22.03
N GLU A 405 -36.37 -70.61 -21.61
CA GLU A 405 -35.38 -71.23 -22.49
C GLU A 405 -36.04 -72.22 -23.46
N ALA A 406 -37.00 -73.03 -22.99
CA ALA A 406 -37.73 -73.97 -23.83
C ALA A 406 -38.68 -73.30 -24.85
N LEU A 407 -39.26 -72.14 -24.51
CA LEU A 407 -40.20 -71.44 -25.38
C LEU A 407 -39.53 -70.50 -26.38
N PHE A 408 -38.48 -69.77 -25.96
CA PHE A 408 -37.91 -68.66 -26.72
C PHE A 408 -36.38 -68.74 -26.88
N GLY A 409 -35.69 -69.70 -26.24
CA GLY A 409 -34.24 -69.74 -26.19
C GLY A 409 -33.67 -68.45 -25.60
N GLU A 410 -32.70 -67.83 -26.26
CA GLU A 410 -32.14 -66.53 -25.88
C GLU A 410 -32.93 -65.33 -26.44
N GLY A 411 -33.96 -65.55 -27.26
CA GLY A 411 -34.62 -64.49 -28.03
C GLY A 411 -35.25 -63.37 -27.19
N CYS A 412 -35.90 -63.73 -26.06
CA CYS A 412 -36.48 -62.74 -25.14
C CYS A 412 -35.42 -61.91 -24.42
N GLN A 413 -34.32 -62.53 -24.02
CA GLN A 413 -33.22 -61.85 -23.35
C GLN A 413 -32.49 -60.91 -24.31
N GLN A 414 -32.21 -61.37 -25.54
CA GLN A 414 -31.59 -60.55 -26.58
C GLN A 414 -32.49 -59.39 -27.03
N PHE A 415 -33.82 -59.59 -27.10
CA PHE A 415 -34.76 -58.52 -27.41
C PHE A 415 -34.77 -57.43 -26.34
N PHE A 416 -34.79 -57.82 -25.06
CA PHE A 416 -34.77 -56.87 -23.95
C PHE A 416 -33.43 -56.13 -23.87
N HIS A 417 -32.33 -56.86 -24.02
CA HIS A 417 -30.99 -56.28 -24.05
C HIS A 417 -30.84 -55.24 -25.17
N SER A 418 -31.25 -55.59 -26.41
CA SER A 418 -31.07 -54.73 -27.58
C SER A 418 -31.99 -53.51 -27.60
N ASN A 419 -33.26 -53.67 -27.21
CA ASN A 419 -34.26 -52.60 -27.35
C ASN A 419 -34.43 -51.75 -26.09
N TYR A 420 -34.04 -52.24 -24.91
CA TYR A 420 -34.16 -51.53 -23.64
C TYR A 420 -32.80 -51.21 -23.03
N GLU A 421 -32.00 -52.23 -22.68
CA GLU A 421 -30.73 -52.01 -21.95
C GLU A 421 -29.73 -51.18 -22.76
N LEU A 422 -29.48 -51.52 -24.04
CA LEU A 422 -28.56 -50.77 -24.90
C LEU A 422 -29.06 -49.36 -25.22
N GLU A 423 -30.37 -49.19 -25.42
CA GLU A 423 -30.97 -47.88 -25.71
C GLU A 423 -30.87 -46.96 -24.48
N VAL A 424 -31.11 -47.50 -23.29
CA VAL A 424 -30.92 -46.80 -22.02
C VAL A 424 -29.46 -46.45 -21.79
N GLN A 425 -28.53 -47.37 -22.01
CA GLN A 425 -27.09 -47.11 -21.89
C GLN A 425 -26.63 -46.01 -22.85
N LYS A 426 -27.14 -46.00 -24.09
CA LYS A 426 -26.85 -44.96 -25.07
C LYS A 426 -27.40 -43.60 -24.60
N ARG A 427 -28.64 -43.54 -24.14
CA ARG A 427 -29.25 -42.30 -23.63
C ARG A 427 -28.55 -41.77 -22.37
N LEU A 428 -28.12 -42.66 -21.48
CA LEU A 428 -27.30 -42.30 -20.32
C LEU A 428 -25.94 -41.73 -20.75
N GLY A 429 -25.30 -42.32 -21.77
CA GLY A 429 -24.03 -41.85 -22.31
C GLY A 429 -24.13 -40.51 -23.06
N ASP A 430 -25.27 -40.25 -23.73
CA ASP A 430 -25.52 -38.99 -24.46
C ASP A 430 -25.99 -37.84 -23.53
N THR A 431 -26.36 -38.14 -22.27
CA THR A 431 -26.89 -37.13 -21.34
C THR A 431 -25.75 -36.38 -20.63
N SER A 432 -25.72 -35.05 -20.78
CA SER A 432 -24.82 -34.18 -20.02
C SER A 432 -25.46 -33.76 -18.70
N THR A 433 -25.33 -34.59 -17.66
CA THR A 433 -25.79 -34.26 -16.29
C THR A 433 -25.11 -33.01 -15.74
N ALA A 434 -23.87 -32.75 -16.15
CA ALA A 434 -23.10 -31.56 -15.80
C ALA A 434 -23.82 -30.27 -16.25
N GLU A 435 -24.23 -30.20 -17.52
CA GLU A 435 -24.91 -29.02 -18.06
C GLU A 435 -26.25 -28.73 -17.36
N GLU A 436 -26.98 -29.77 -17.00
CA GLU A 436 -28.27 -29.65 -16.31
C GLU A 436 -28.11 -29.05 -14.91
N VAL A 437 -27.19 -29.60 -14.10
CA VAL A 437 -26.93 -29.10 -12.74
C VAL A 437 -26.33 -27.69 -12.80
N HIS A 438 -25.42 -27.41 -13.73
CA HIS A 438 -24.87 -26.06 -13.91
C HIS A 438 -25.94 -25.06 -14.37
N ALA A 439 -26.87 -25.45 -15.25
CA ALA A 439 -27.97 -24.59 -15.68
C ALA A 439 -28.96 -24.31 -14.55
N ALA A 440 -29.29 -25.32 -13.73
CA ALA A 440 -30.11 -25.15 -12.53
C ALA A 440 -29.43 -24.18 -11.55
N LEU A 441 -28.15 -24.40 -11.27
CA LEU A 441 -27.38 -23.57 -10.35
C LEU A 441 -27.26 -22.12 -10.83
N ARG A 442 -27.03 -21.87 -12.13
CA ARG A 442 -27.01 -20.50 -12.69
C ARG A 442 -28.35 -19.80 -12.56
N ARG A 443 -29.46 -20.50 -12.79
CA ARG A 443 -30.81 -19.94 -12.60
C ARG A 443 -31.02 -19.59 -11.13
N SER A 444 -30.71 -20.51 -10.23
CA SER A 444 -30.91 -20.33 -8.79
C SER A 444 -30.04 -19.20 -8.21
N LEU A 445 -28.79 -19.05 -8.67
CA LEU A 445 -27.92 -17.93 -8.31
C LEU A 445 -28.48 -16.56 -8.74
N SER A 446 -29.18 -16.50 -9.87
CA SER A 446 -29.80 -15.25 -10.34
C SER A 446 -31.02 -14.85 -9.52
N THR A 447 -31.78 -15.82 -8.99
CA THR A 447 -32.96 -15.59 -8.16
C THR A 447 -32.63 -15.39 -6.68
N HIS A 448 -31.53 -15.98 -6.19
CA HIS A 448 -31.14 -15.93 -4.77
C HIS A 448 -29.68 -15.44 -4.62
N PRO A 449 -29.40 -14.13 -4.82
CA PRO A 449 -28.05 -13.59 -4.80
C PRO A 449 -27.38 -13.62 -3.41
N HIS A 450 -28.15 -13.89 -2.34
CA HIS A 450 -27.64 -14.05 -0.98
C HIS A 450 -26.95 -15.41 -0.77
N ILE A 451 -27.17 -16.38 -1.66
CA ILE A 451 -26.49 -17.69 -1.65
C ILE A 451 -25.21 -17.55 -2.48
N GLY A 452 -24.07 -17.51 -1.80
CA GLY A 452 -22.75 -17.38 -2.40
C GLY A 452 -21.95 -18.68 -2.41
N CYS A 453 -20.67 -18.56 -2.76
CA CYS A 453 -19.73 -19.68 -2.84
C CYS A 453 -19.56 -20.43 -1.51
N TYR A 454 -19.61 -19.74 -0.36
CA TYR A 454 -19.43 -20.38 0.95
C TYR A 454 -20.57 -21.33 1.30
N GLN A 455 -21.82 -20.94 1.06
CA GLN A 455 -22.99 -21.82 1.30
C GLN A 455 -22.98 -23.04 0.38
N ILE A 456 -22.62 -22.86 -0.91
CA ILE A 456 -22.51 -23.98 -1.86
C ILE A 456 -21.46 -24.98 -1.39
N VAL A 457 -20.31 -24.50 -0.90
CA VAL A 457 -19.24 -25.35 -0.35
C VAL A 457 -19.72 -26.11 0.90
N GLU A 458 -20.47 -25.46 1.77
CA GLU A 458 -21.05 -26.07 2.97
C GLU A 458 -22.03 -27.19 2.61
N TRP A 459 -22.99 -26.93 1.73
CA TRP A 459 -24.01 -27.90 1.33
C TRP A 459 -23.44 -29.13 0.60
N THR A 460 -22.33 -28.93 -0.13
CA THR A 460 -21.66 -29.98 -0.91
C THR A 460 -20.46 -30.63 -0.18
N SER A 461 -20.23 -30.29 1.09
CA SER A 461 -19.08 -30.77 1.87
C SER A 461 -19.20 -32.23 2.33
N ASP A 462 -18.11 -32.99 2.24
CA ASP A 462 -18.05 -34.38 2.75
C ASP A 462 -17.58 -34.47 4.22
N LYS A 463 -17.27 -33.33 4.86
CA LYS A 463 -16.72 -33.36 6.23
C LYS A 463 -17.82 -33.62 7.27
N GLY A 464 -17.96 -34.89 7.68
CA GLY A 464 -18.58 -35.28 8.95
C GLY A 464 -20.12 -35.21 9.02
N GLY A 465 -20.82 -35.33 7.90
CA GLY A 465 -22.29 -35.21 7.85
C GLY A 465 -22.80 -33.76 7.82
N ALA A 466 -21.92 -32.80 7.53
CA ALA A 466 -22.31 -31.39 7.37
C ALA A 466 -22.88 -31.07 5.98
N GLY A 467 -22.50 -31.82 4.93
CA GLY A 467 -23.03 -31.63 3.58
C GLY A 467 -24.42 -32.18 3.44
N ILE A 468 -25.41 -31.34 3.75
CA ILE A 468 -26.84 -31.65 3.65
C ILE A 468 -27.21 -32.29 2.31
N LEU A 469 -26.64 -31.79 1.20
CA LEU A 469 -26.99 -32.24 -0.15
C LEU A 469 -26.30 -33.54 -0.54
N LEU A 470 -24.98 -33.65 -0.30
CA LEU A 470 -24.21 -34.83 -0.68
C LEU A 470 -24.64 -36.05 0.14
N GLU A 471 -24.95 -35.85 1.43
CA GLU A 471 -25.50 -36.90 2.28
C GLU A 471 -26.90 -37.33 1.85
N ALA A 472 -27.77 -36.40 1.44
CA ALA A 472 -29.10 -36.72 0.91
C ALA A 472 -29.04 -37.52 -0.40
N VAL A 473 -28.10 -37.19 -1.30
CA VAL A 473 -27.88 -37.97 -2.53
C VAL A 473 -27.32 -39.36 -2.21
N ARG A 474 -26.34 -39.46 -1.31
CA ARG A 474 -25.75 -40.75 -0.90
C ARG A 474 -26.71 -41.62 -0.10
N SER A 475 -27.59 -41.05 0.74
CA SER A 475 -28.66 -41.81 1.39
C SER A 475 -29.62 -42.38 0.34
N ARG A 476 -30.03 -41.57 -0.64
CA ARG A 476 -30.87 -42.04 -1.75
C ARG A 476 -30.21 -43.14 -2.59
N ILE A 477 -28.91 -43.04 -2.87
CA ILE A 477 -28.13 -44.11 -3.54
C ILE A 477 -28.14 -45.40 -2.72
N ARG A 478 -27.97 -45.32 -1.39
CA ARG A 478 -28.04 -46.49 -0.50
C ARG A 478 -29.43 -47.11 -0.49
N ASP A 479 -30.47 -46.28 -0.38
CA ASP A 479 -31.87 -46.73 -0.36
C ASP A 479 -32.24 -47.42 -1.68
N LEU A 480 -31.96 -46.80 -2.82
CA LEU A 480 -32.20 -47.37 -4.15
C LEU A 480 -31.37 -48.63 -4.39
N GLY A 481 -30.11 -48.66 -3.95
CA GLY A 481 -29.26 -49.85 -4.05
C GLY A 481 -29.79 -51.02 -3.21
N SER A 482 -30.35 -50.74 -2.03
CA SER A 482 -30.99 -51.75 -1.18
C SER A 482 -32.27 -52.28 -1.82
N LEU A 483 -33.12 -51.39 -2.33
CA LEU A 483 -34.37 -51.73 -3.01
C LEU A 483 -34.12 -52.58 -4.25
N LEU A 484 -33.19 -52.16 -5.11
CA LEU A 484 -32.78 -52.88 -6.31
C LEU A 484 -32.30 -54.29 -5.98
N LYS A 485 -31.51 -54.46 -4.92
CA LYS A 485 -31.05 -55.79 -4.48
C LYS A 485 -32.21 -56.68 -4.03
N THR A 486 -33.15 -56.12 -3.27
CA THR A 486 -34.36 -56.84 -2.84
C THR A 486 -35.20 -57.27 -4.05
N GLU A 487 -35.47 -56.38 -4.99
CA GLU A 487 -36.24 -56.68 -6.20
C GLU A 487 -35.54 -57.70 -7.12
N GLN A 488 -34.21 -57.65 -7.21
CA GLN A 488 -33.42 -58.66 -7.96
C GLN A 488 -33.49 -60.04 -7.28
N GLU A 489 -33.40 -60.11 -5.96
CA GLU A 489 -33.55 -61.35 -5.19
C GLU A 489 -34.98 -61.91 -5.34
N GLU A 490 -36.00 -61.06 -5.31
CA GLU A 490 -37.40 -61.44 -5.55
C GLU A 490 -37.62 -61.96 -6.97
N LEU A 491 -37.08 -61.29 -7.99
CA LEU A 491 -37.15 -61.76 -9.38
C LEU A 491 -36.45 -63.12 -9.53
N THR A 492 -35.30 -63.32 -8.87
CA THR A 492 -34.57 -64.60 -8.90
C THR A 492 -35.39 -65.72 -8.28
N ARG A 493 -36.01 -65.48 -7.13
CA ARG A 493 -36.95 -66.43 -6.50
C ARG A 493 -38.13 -66.72 -7.41
N TYR A 494 -38.67 -65.70 -8.07
CA TYR A 494 -39.79 -65.84 -9.00
C TYR A 494 -39.42 -66.73 -10.20
N TYR A 495 -38.20 -66.61 -10.73
CA TYR A 495 -37.68 -67.48 -11.79
C TYR A 495 -37.54 -68.96 -11.37
N GLU A 496 -37.36 -69.25 -10.07
CA GLU A 496 -37.26 -70.59 -9.50
C GLU A 496 -38.63 -71.24 -9.22
N GLU A 497 -39.71 -70.46 -9.21
CA GLU A 497 -41.07 -70.99 -9.02
C GLU A 497 -41.52 -71.88 -10.19
N SER A 498 -42.38 -72.86 -9.89
CA SER A 498 -42.93 -73.74 -10.91
C SER A 498 -43.97 -73.03 -11.77
N VAL A 499 -44.03 -73.35 -13.07
CA VAL A 499 -45.10 -72.86 -13.97
C VAL A 499 -46.50 -73.27 -13.49
N GLU A 500 -46.62 -74.36 -12.72
CA GLU A 500 -47.90 -74.80 -12.16
C GLU A 500 -48.41 -73.88 -11.04
N THR A 501 -47.54 -73.25 -10.26
CA THR A 501 -47.94 -72.43 -9.11
C THR A 501 -48.40 -71.03 -9.51
N GLN A 502 -48.23 -70.66 -10.78
CA GLN A 502 -48.54 -69.31 -11.26
C GLN A 502 -50.05 -69.03 -11.45
N PRO A 503 -50.51 -67.80 -11.12
CA PRO A 503 -51.92 -67.40 -11.12
C PRO A 503 -52.43 -66.94 -12.50
N PHE A 504 -52.44 -67.84 -13.50
CA PHE A 504 -53.12 -67.58 -14.79
C PHE A 504 -54.34 -68.50 -14.97
N LYS A 505 -55.32 -68.07 -15.78
CA LYS A 505 -56.54 -68.85 -16.07
C LYS A 505 -56.15 -70.13 -16.82
N LYS A 506 -56.37 -71.31 -16.21
CA LYS A 506 -56.07 -72.63 -16.80
C LYS A 506 -57.36 -73.26 -17.34
N LEU A 507 -57.37 -73.65 -18.61
CA LEU A 507 -58.50 -74.35 -19.24
C LEU A 507 -58.19 -75.85 -19.35
N PRO A 508 -59.05 -76.75 -18.84
CA PRO A 508 -58.83 -78.19 -18.98
C PRO A 508 -58.89 -78.61 -20.45
N PHE A 509 -57.96 -79.49 -20.88
CA PHE A 509 -57.87 -80.09 -22.22
C PHE A 509 -57.55 -79.15 -23.40
N ARG A 510 -57.02 -77.94 -23.16
CA ARG A 510 -56.63 -76.99 -24.23
C ARG A 510 -55.19 -76.47 -24.11
N ASP A 511 -54.23 -77.33 -24.43
CA ASP A 511 -52.79 -77.02 -24.32
C ASP A 511 -52.37 -75.76 -25.07
N LYS A 512 -52.81 -75.57 -26.33
CA LYS A 512 -52.46 -74.37 -27.13
C LYS A 512 -52.98 -73.06 -26.52
N GLN A 513 -54.11 -73.09 -25.81
CA GLN A 513 -54.67 -71.89 -25.15
C GLN A 513 -53.96 -71.61 -23.82
N ASN A 514 -53.60 -72.65 -23.08
CA ASN A 514 -52.85 -72.54 -21.83
C ASN A 514 -51.43 -72.00 -22.06
N VAL A 515 -50.74 -72.43 -23.13
CA VAL A 515 -49.42 -71.87 -23.52
C VAL A 515 -49.52 -70.39 -23.87
N ARG A 516 -50.57 -69.96 -24.61
CA ARG A 516 -50.79 -68.53 -24.93
C ARG A 516 -51.13 -67.69 -23.70
N GLN A 517 -51.86 -68.25 -22.74
CA GLN A 517 -52.17 -67.57 -21.48
C GLN A 517 -50.93 -67.45 -20.59
N PHE A 518 -50.09 -68.49 -20.56
CA PHE A 518 -48.78 -68.44 -19.90
C PHE A 518 -47.86 -67.40 -20.54
N ILE A 519 -47.73 -67.34 -21.86
CA ILE A 519 -46.90 -66.32 -22.55
C ILE A 519 -47.37 -64.90 -22.21
N ARG A 520 -48.69 -64.65 -22.18
CA ARG A 520 -49.23 -63.33 -21.79
C ARG A 520 -48.89 -62.96 -20.35
N PHE A 521 -48.99 -63.93 -19.44
CA PHE A 521 -48.64 -63.75 -18.03
C PHE A 521 -47.13 -63.54 -17.85
N PHE A 522 -46.32 -64.37 -18.49
CA PHE A 522 -44.86 -64.30 -18.46
C PHE A 522 -44.33 -62.95 -18.96
N VAL A 523 -44.80 -62.47 -20.11
CA VAL A 523 -44.42 -61.14 -20.61
C VAL A 523 -44.99 -60.02 -19.72
N GLY A 524 -46.21 -60.19 -19.20
CA GLY A 524 -46.89 -59.16 -18.40
C GLY A 524 -46.37 -59.00 -16.97
N GLU A 525 -45.81 -60.04 -16.37
CA GLU A 525 -45.33 -60.03 -14.98
C GLU A 525 -43.80 -60.09 -14.90
N VAL A 526 -43.16 -61.02 -15.58
CA VAL A 526 -41.69 -61.23 -15.47
C VAL A 526 -40.93 -60.12 -16.19
N TYR A 527 -41.32 -59.81 -17.42
CA TYR A 527 -40.67 -58.76 -18.20
C TYR A 527 -41.09 -57.35 -17.77
N HIS A 528 -42.25 -57.20 -17.11
CA HIS A 528 -42.62 -55.95 -16.47
C HIS A 528 -41.77 -55.68 -15.22
N ARG A 529 -41.55 -56.68 -14.35
CA ARG A 529 -40.59 -56.56 -13.24
C ARG A 529 -39.17 -56.30 -13.71
N ARG A 530 -38.73 -56.90 -14.83
CA ARG A 530 -37.44 -56.56 -15.46
C ARG A 530 -37.38 -55.11 -15.94
N TYR A 531 -38.49 -54.57 -16.45
CA TYR A 531 -38.58 -53.17 -16.83
C TYR A 531 -38.51 -52.24 -15.60
N GLU A 532 -39.20 -52.59 -14.51
CA GLU A 532 -39.12 -51.84 -13.24
C GLU A 532 -37.71 -51.90 -12.62
N LEU A 533 -37.03 -53.04 -12.70
CA LEU A 533 -35.62 -53.15 -12.32
C LEU A 533 -34.72 -52.26 -13.17
N LEU A 534 -34.94 -52.23 -14.49
CA LEU A 534 -34.20 -51.32 -15.37
C LEU A 534 -34.46 -49.86 -15.00
N LEU A 535 -35.68 -49.49 -14.61
CA LEU A 535 -36.01 -48.15 -14.14
C LEU A 535 -35.22 -47.81 -12.86
N LEU A 536 -35.19 -48.71 -11.87
CA LEU A 536 -34.40 -48.53 -10.65
C LEU A 536 -32.89 -48.44 -10.95
N GLU A 537 -32.38 -49.26 -11.86
CA GLU A 537 -31.00 -49.21 -12.33
C GLU A 537 -30.65 -47.87 -12.99
N THR A 538 -31.56 -47.32 -13.79
CA THR A 538 -31.37 -45.99 -14.40
C THR A 538 -31.44 -44.86 -13.39
N GLU A 539 -32.37 -44.89 -12.43
CA GLU A 539 -32.47 -43.89 -11.37
C GLU A 539 -31.19 -43.91 -10.52
N LEU A 540 -30.70 -45.10 -10.16
CA LEU A 540 -29.44 -45.26 -9.44
C LEU A 540 -28.24 -44.75 -10.24
N ALA A 541 -28.18 -45.04 -11.55
CA ALA A 541 -27.11 -44.55 -12.42
C ALA A 541 -27.12 -43.01 -12.52
N LEU A 542 -28.29 -42.37 -12.61
CA LEU A 542 -28.44 -40.92 -12.60
C LEU A 542 -27.95 -40.31 -11.28
N TYR A 543 -28.35 -40.87 -10.13
CA TYR A 543 -27.87 -40.37 -8.84
C TYR A 543 -26.35 -40.48 -8.68
N ARG A 544 -25.71 -41.53 -9.20
CA ARG A 544 -24.23 -41.65 -9.21
C ARG A 544 -23.57 -40.61 -10.10
N LEU A 545 -24.17 -40.28 -11.25
CA LEU A 545 -23.69 -39.20 -12.10
C LEU A 545 -23.84 -37.84 -11.39
N TYR A 546 -24.98 -37.58 -10.74
CA TYR A 546 -25.17 -36.37 -9.96
C TYR A 546 -24.23 -36.26 -8.76
N GLU A 547 -23.95 -37.35 -8.06
CA GLU A 547 -22.93 -37.38 -6.99
C GLU A 547 -21.57 -36.92 -7.51
N ALA A 548 -21.11 -37.47 -8.64
CA ALA A 548 -19.83 -37.08 -9.25
C ALA A 548 -19.80 -35.61 -9.68
N GLU A 549 -20.91 -35.08 -10.21
CA GLU A 549 -21.03 -33.67 -10.58
C GLU A 549 -21.07 -32.74 -9.35
N LEU A 550 -21.76 -33.11 -8.28
CA LEU A 550 -21.76 -32.36 -7.02
C LEU A 550 -20.36 -32.28 -6.42
N GLU A 551 -19.56 -33.35 -6.51
CA GLU A 551 -18.15 -33.30 -6.08
C GLU A 551 -17.30 -32.36 -6.93
N GLN A 552 -17.54 -32.28 -8.25
CA GLN A 552 -16.85 -31.33 -9.12
C GLN A 552 -17.23 -29.88 -8.78
N ILE A 553 -18.52 -29.62 -8.57
CA ILE A 553 -19.05 -28.33 -8.13
C ILE A 553 -18.44 -27.93 -6.78
N HIS A 554 -18.37 -28.86 -5.82
CA HIS A 554 -17.72 -28.63 -4.53
C HIS A 554 -16.28 -28.16 -4.69
N ARG A 555 -15.48 -28.89 -5.49
CA ARG A 555 -14.07 -28.53 -5.74
C ARG A 555 -13.95 -27.13 -6.35
N HIS A 556 -14.83 -26.79 -7.29
CA HIS A 556 -14.82 -25.50 -7.97
C HIS A 556 -15.13 -24.34 -7.00
N TYR A 557 -16.24 -24.40 -6.27
CA TYR A 557 -16.62 -23.34 -5.34
C TYR A 557 -15.70 -23.28 -4.11
N LYS A 558 -15.09 -24.40 -3.72
CA LYS A 558 -14.07 -24.42 -2.66
C LYS A 558 -12.80 -23.69 -3.07
N GLN A 559 -12.40 -23.77 -4.34
CA GLN A 559 -11.29 -22.98 -4.86
C GLN A 559 -11.63 -21.48 -4.80
N GLN A 560 -12.85 -21.08 -5.20
CA GLN A 560 -13.30 -19.70 -5.12
C GLN A 560 -13.34 -19.17 -3.67
N ALA A 561 -13.92 -19.94 -2.73
CA ALA A 561 -13.93 -19.60 -1.31
C ALA A 561 -12.51 -19.46 -0.73
N SER A 562 -11.59 -20.37 -1.12
CA SER A 562 -10.18 -20.29 -0.71
C SER A 562 -9.47 -19.06 -1.29
N MET A 563 -9.81 -18.61 -2.50
CA MET A 563 -9.23 -17.38 -3.07
C MET A 563 -9.68 -16.14 -2.29
N LEU A 564 -10.94 -16.11 -1.83
CA LEU A 564 -11.46 -15.02 -0.99
C LEU A 564 -10.83 -15.02 0.41
N ASP A 565 -10.68 -16.20 1.03
CA ASP A 565 -9.98 -16.31 2.33
C ASP A 565 -8.49 -15.92 2.21
N GLN A 566 -7.83 -16.23 1.08
CA GLN A 566 -6.47 -15.78 0.79
C GLN A 566 -6.39 -14.25 0.62
N LEU A 567 -7.35 -13.65 -0.10
CA LEU A 567 -7.44 -12.20 -0.23
C LEU A 567 -7.59 -11.51 1.13
N GLU A 568 -8.42 -12.05 2.02
CA GLU A 568 -8.54 -11.55 3.41
C GLU A 568 -7.19 -11.60 4.15
N ALA A 569 -6.45 -12.71 4.04
CA ALA A 569 -5.16 -12.88 4.69
C ALA A 569 -4.08 -11.92 4.13
N GLU A 570 -4.04 -11.71 2.81
CA GLU A 570 -3.11 -10.77 2.17
C GLU A 570 -3.40 -9.32 2.58
N LEU A 571 -4.68 -8.94 2.70
CA LEU A 571 -5.08 -7.61 3.20
C LEU A 571 -4.69 -7.42 4.68
N LEU A 572 -4.85 -8.46 5.50
CA LEU A 572 -4.43 -8.43 6.91
C LEU A 572 -2.92 -8.22 7.03
N GLU A 573 -2.12 -8.94 6.25
CA GLU A 573 -0.66 -8.81 6.24
C GLU A 573 -0.22 -7.41 5.77
N ALA A 574 -0.87 -6.87 4.74
CA ALA A 574 -0.61 -5.52 4.23
C ALA A 574 -0.93 -4.44 5.29
N ALA A 575 -2.07 -4.55 5.97
CA ALA A 575 -2.43 -3.63 7.04
C ALA A 575 -1.45 -3.72 8.23
N GLN A 576 -1.12 -4.94 8.70
CA GLN A 576 -0.19 -5.12 9.81
C GLN A 576 1.24 -4.65 9.50
N SER A 577 1.74 -4.89 8.29
CA SER A 577 3.07 -4.43 7.87
C SER A 577 3.13 -2.91 7.77
N SER A 578 2.07 -2.26 7.29
CA SER A 578 1.96 -0.80 7.26
C SER A 578 1.90 -0.21 8.68
N ILE A 579 1.12 -0.81 9.60
CA ILE A 579 1.04 -0.38 11.00
C ILE A 579 2.40 -0.49 11.71
N ARG A 580 3.16 -1.57 11.48
CA ARG A 580 4.51 -1.74 12.05
C ARG A 580 5.54 -0.75 11.50
N THR A 581 5.28 -0.21 10.32
CA THR A 581 6.13 0.81 9.70
C THR A 581 5.79 2.20 10.23
N ALA A 582 4.56 2.43 10.67
CA ALA A 582 4.17 3.63 11.40
C ALA A 582 4.65 3.57 12.86
N ASP A 583 4.97 4.71 13.47
CA ASP A 583 5.52 4.79 14.84
C ASP A 583 4.70 3.96 15.85
N ASP A 584 5.40 3.16 16.67
CA ASP A 584 4.84 2.12 17.58
C ASP A 584 3.70 2.58 18.51
N TYR A 585 3.60 3.87 18.80
CA TYR A 585 2.52 4.43 19.64
C TYR A 585 1.34 4.94 18.81
N ILE A 586 1.61 5.57 17.66
CA ILE A 586 0.57 6.03 16.74
C ILE A 586 -0.12 4.81 16.09
N GLY A 587 0.59 3.71 15.88
CA GLY A 587 0.02 2.47 15.34
C GLY A 587 -0.94 1.71 16.27
N GLN A 588 -1.03 2.05 17.57
CA GLN A 588 -1.76 1.25 18.55
C GLN A 588 -3.28 1.31 18.35
N ASN A 589 -3.95 0.18 18.58
CA ASN A 589 -5.40 -0.02 18.49
C ASN A 589 -6.04 0.38 17.15
N LEU A 590 -5.24 0.61 16.08
CA LEU A 590 -5.76 0.92 14.74
C LEU A 590 -6.70 -0.17 14.24
N MET A 591 -6.31 -1.43 14.42
CA MET A 591 -7.12 -2.57 14.00
C MET A 591 -8.45 -2.68 14.75
N GLU A 592 -8.50 -2.41 16.06
CA GLU A 592 -9.74 -2.57 16.83
C GLU A 592 -10.67 -1.37 16.61
N TYR A 593 -10.15 -0.14 16.68
CA TYR A 593 -10.96 1.06 16.51
C TYR A 593 -11.61 1.14 15.14
N TYR A 594 -10.80 1.04 14.07
CA TYR A 594 -11.34 1.10 12.72
C TYR A 594 -12.14 -0.15 12.34
N GLY A 595 -11.97 -1.26 13.06
CA GLY A 595 -12.87 -2.42 12.97
C GLY A 595 -14.29 -2.07 13.39
N LEU A 596 -14.44 -1.51 14.59
CA LEU A 596 -15.74 -1.08 15.12
C LEU A 596 -16.39 0.00 14.25
N VAL A 597 -15.62 1.04 13.88
CA VAL A 597 -16.12 2.12 13.02
C VAL A 597 -16.58 1.60 11.66
N THR A 598 -15.81 0.68 11.04
CA THR A 598 -16.19 0.11 9.73
C THR A 598 -17.45 -0.74 9.86
N GLU A 599 -17.57 -1.54 10.93
CA GLU A 599 -18.74 -2.36 11.19
C GLU A 599 -20.02 -1.51 11.39
N GLU A 600 -19.94 -0.45 12.19
CA GLU A 600 -21.04 0.50 12.40
C GLU A 600 -21.48 1.16 11.08
N LEU A 601 -20.52 1.64 10.28
CA LEU A 601 -20.81 2.25 8.98
C LEU A 601 -21.43 1.25 7.99
N MET A 602 -20.98 -0.01 8.00
CA MET A 602 -21.57 -1.06 7.17
C MET A 602 -23.03 -1.34 7.59
N LEU A 603 -23.30 -1.46 8.89
CA LEU A 603 -24.65 -1.66 9.41
C LEU A 603 -25.57 -0.46 9.10
N GLU A 604 -25.05 0.76 9.18
CA GLU A 604 -25.80 1.95 8.78
C GLU A 604 -26.18 1.94 7.30
N LEU A 605 -25.24 1.58 6.41
CA LEU A 605 -25.51 1.48 4.98
C LEU A 605 -26.57 0.41 4.68
N GLU A 606 -26.52 -0.72 5.38
CA GLU A 606 -27.51 -1.79 5.28
C GLU A 606 -28.89 -1.35 5.77
N SER A 607 -28.95 -0.63 6.89
CA SER A 607 -30.21 -0.11 7.42
C SER A 607 -30.89 0.89 6.47
N LYS A 608 -30.10 1.68 5.73
CA LYS A 608 -30.60 2.74 4.83
C LYS A 608 -30.98 2.20 3.45
N ARG A 609 -30.29 1.18 2.93
CA ARG A 609 -30.42 0.73 1.53
C ARG A 609 -30.80 -0.75 1.36
N GLY A 610 -30.72 -1.57 2.42
CA GLY A 610 -31.08 -2.99 2.43
C GLY A 610 -29.91 -3.93 2.79
N ALA A 611 -30.23 -5.16 3.20
CA ALA A 611 -29.23 -6.15 3.65
C ALA A 611 -28.31 -6.69 2.52
N ALA A 612 -28.69 -6.53 1.25
CA ALA A 612 -27.95 -7.05 0.09
C ALA A 612 -27.15 -5.98 -0.68
N VAL A 613 -27.09 -4.75 -0.16
CA VAL A 613 -26.58 -3.56 -0.89
C VAL A 613 -25.15 -3.74 -1.40
N PHE A 614 -24.28 -4.34 -0.59
CA PHE A 614 -22.88 -4.51 -0.98
C PHE A 614 -22.69 -5.46 -2.18
N PHE A 615 -23.63 -6.37 -2.40
CA PHE A 615 -23.60 -7.35 -3.49
C PHE A 615 -24.21 -6.84 -4.80
N GLU A 616 -24.75 -5.61 -4.81
CA GLU A 616 -25.22 -4.95 -6.04
C GLU A 616 -24.04 -4.48 -6.89
N ASP A 617 -24.20 -4.48 -8.22
CA ASP A 617 -23.16 -4.06 -9.19
C ASP A 617 -22.64 -2.63 -8.97
N ARG A 618 -23.46 -1.76 -8.35
CA ARG A 618 -23.10 -0.37 -8.01
C ARG A 618 -22.06 -0.30 -6.87
N TYR A 619 -21.95 -1.36 -6.07
CA TYR A 619 -21.05 -1.49 -4.93
C TYR A 619 -19.92 -2.45 -5.25
N VAL A 620 -19.83 -3.58 -4.55
CA VAL A 620 -18.78 -4.59 -4.78
C VAL A 620 -19.19 -5.54 -5.89
N GLY A 621 -20.50 -5.81 -6.03
CA GLY A 621 -21.05 -6.75 -7.00
C GLY A 621 -21.06 -8.18 -6.48
N ASN A 622 -21.52 -9.10 -7.33
CA ASN A 622 -21.55 -10.52 -6.99
C ASN A 622 -20.14 -11.12 -7.00
N LEU A 623 -19.59 -11.31 -5.80
CA LEU A 623 -18.25 -11.85 -5.58
C LEU A 623 -18.05 -13.24 -6.22
N SER A 624 -19.08 -14.08 -6.24
CA SER A 624 -18.98 -15.42 -6.85
C SER A 624 -18.81 -15.35 -8.38
N VAL A 625 -19.40 -14.35 -9.05
CA VAL A 625 -19.18 -14.12 -10.49
C VAL A 625 -17.78 -13.53 -10.72
N LEU A 626 -17.37 -12.58 -9.89
CA LEU A 626 -16.09 -11.87 -10.03
C LEU A 626 -14.88 -12.77 -9.77
N THR A 627 -15.00 -13.82 -8.95
CA THR A 627 -13.89 -14.77 -8.73
C THR A 627 -13.44 -15.49 -10.00
N HIS A 628 -14.27 -15.56 -11.05
CA HIS A 628 -13.86 -16.09 -12.36
C HIS A 628 -12.87 -15.19 -13.11
N GLU A 629 -12.90 -13.88 -12.84
CA GLU A 629 -12.03 -12.88 -13.47
C GLU A 629 -10.75 -12.62 -12.65
N GLY A 630 -10.69 -13.11 -11.41
CA GLY A 630 -9.55 -13.01 -10.50
C GLY A 630 -9.81 -12.12 -9.27
N THR A 631 -8.79 -11.95 -8.44
CA THR A 631 -8.90 -11.16 -7.19
C THR A 631 -8.73 -9.64 -7.39
N GLU A 632 -8.13 -9.22 -8.51
CA GLU A 632 -7.91 -7.81 -8.84
C GLU A 632 -9.20 -6.98 -9.06
N PRO A 633 -10.20 -7.43 -9.84
CA PRO A 633 -11.44 -6.68 -10.01
C PRO A 633 -12.24 -6.56 -8.71
N ILE A 634 -12.22 -7.60 -7.88
CA ILE A 634 -12.83 -7.59 -6.54
C ILE A 634 -12.17 -6.49 -5.69
N LEU A 635 -10.85 -6.49 -5.63
CA LEU A 635 -10.08 -5.51 -4.87
C LEU A 635 -10.34 -4.08 -5.37
N ALA A 636 -10.38 -3.86 -6.68
CA ALA A 636 -10.67 -2.54 -7.27
C ALA A 636 -12.07 -2.03 -6.91
N ASN A 637 -13.08 -2.91 -6.97
CA ASN A 637 -14.44 -2.55 -6.57
C ASN A 637 -14.54 -2.23 -5.07
N MET A 638 -13.83 -2.98 -4.22
CA MET A 638 -13.77 -2.70 -2.79
C MET A 638 -13.09 -1.37 -2.48
N ILE A 639 -11.94 -1.08 -3.11
CA ILE A 639 -11.26 0.21 -3.00
C ILE A 639 -12.20 1.36 -3.37
N ARG A 640 -12.96 1.21 -4.45
CA ARG A 640 -13.96 2.21 -4.90
C ARG A 640 -15.03 2.45 -3.84
N VAL A 641 -15.54 1.40 -3.19
CA VAL A 641 -16.54 1.52 -2.12
C VAL A 641 -15.94 2.17 -0.87
N CYS A 642 -14.72 1.78 -0.47
CA CYS A 642 -14.00 2.41 0.64
C CYS A 642 -13.86 3.92 0.45
N LEU A 643 -13.35 4.36 -0.71
CA LEU A 643 -13.12 5.78 -0.99
C LEU A 643 -14.40 6.60 -1.11
N ARG A 644 -15.49 6.03 -1.63
CA ARG A 644 -16.73 6.76 -1.91
C ARG A 644 -17.68 6.84 -0.72
N ASP A 645 -17.80 5.74 0.04
CA ASP A 645 -18.91 5.56 0.98
C ASP A 645 -18.45 5.38 2.44
N LEU A 646 -17.21 4.89 2.70
CA LEU A 646 -16.72 4.67 4.07
C LEU A 646 -15.79 5.79 4.56
N LEU A 647 -14.73 6.07 3.82
CA LEU A 647 -13.69 7.03 4.23
C LEU A 647 -14.15 8.49 4.20
N THR A 648 -15.31 8.77 3.59
CA THR A 648 -15.96 10.09 3.61
C THR A 648 -16.87 10.31 4.81
N ALA A 649 -17.01 9.32 5.71
CA ALA A 649 -17.89 9.40 6.86
C ALA A 649 -17.31 10.29 7.98
N GLU A 650 -18.17 10.82 8.84
CA GLU A 650 -17.82 11.72 9.95
C GLU A 650 -16.63 11.24 10.82
N PRO A 651 -16.48 9.94 11.17
CA PRO A 651 -15.33 9.46 11.95
C PRO A 651 -13.97 9.69 11.30
N PHE A 652 -13.94 9.87 9.98
CA PHE A 652 -12.70 10.12 9.23
C PHE A 652 -12.37 11.61 9.06
N VAL A 653 -13.30 12.51 9.39
CA VAL A 653 -13.15 13.98 9.29
C VAL A 653 -12.76 14.61 10.65
N GLN A 654 -12.67 13.81 11.71
CA GLN A 654 -12.30 14.28 13.04
C GLN A 654 -10.86 14.78 13.12
N THR A 655 -10.59 15.67 14.07
CA THR A 655 -9.23 16.14 14.35
C THR A 655 -8.36 14.97 14.81
N PHE A 656 -7.06 15.03 14.50
CA PHE A 656 -6.09 14.00 14.89
C PHE A 656 -6.12 13.68 16.39
N GLU A 657 -6.28 14.71 17.24
CA GLU A 657 -6.32 14.53 18.70
C GLU A 657 -7.54 13.71 19.15
N GLU A 658 -8.73 14.04 18.62
CA GLU A 658 -9.98 13.37 18.97
C GLU A 658 -9.99 11.92 18.50
N GLU A 659 -9.52 11.68 17.28
CA GLU A 659 -9.40 10.33 16.70
C GLU A 659 -8.46 9.46 17.53
N LEU A 660 -7.29 10.01 17.90
CA LEU A 660 -6.29 9.29 18.69
C LEU A 660 -6.80 9.00 20.11
N LEU A 661 -7.54 9.92 20.73
CA LEU A 661 -8.18 9.70 22.04
C LEU A 661 -9.22 8.59 22.00
N ARG A 662 -10.08 8.56 20.96
CA ARG A 662 -11.05 7.49 20.77
C ARG A 662 -10.34 6.16 20.58
N ARG A 663 -9.33 6.12 19.71
CA ARG A 663 -8.53 4.92 19.44
C ARG A 663 -7.81 4.38 20.68
N ALA A 664 -7.21 5.24 21.49
CA ALA A 664 -6.52 4.83 22.71
C ALA A 664 -7.45 4.20 23.75
N ASN A 665 -8.74 4.54 23.73
CA ASN A 665 -9.72 4.10 24.73
C ASN A 665 -10.58 2.90 24.28
N VAL A 666 -10.42 2.39 23.06
CA VAL A 666 -11.22 1.27 22.52
C VAL A 666 -10.97 -0.06 23.21
N THR A 667 -9.73 -0.32 23.67
CA THR A 667 -9.32 -1.60 24.25
C THR A 667 -9.41 -1.68 25.77
N ILE A 668 -10.10 -0.75 26.42
CA ILE A 668 -10.28 -0.81 27.87
C ILE A 668 -11.31 -1.89 28.18
N GLU A 669 -10.84 -3.13 28.28
CA GLU A 669 -11.56 -4.21 28.96
C GLU A 669 -11.96 -3.72 30.35
N TYR A 670 -13.19 -4.04 30.76
CA TYR A 670 -13.83 -3.66 32.03
C TYR A 670 -13.00 -3.92 33.31
N HIS A 671 -11.84 -4.58 33.23
CA HIS A 671 -11.06 -5.04 34.37
C HIS A 671 -9.62 -4.49 34.48
N ASN A 672 -9.06 -3.76 33.50
CA ASN A 672 -7.72 -3.17 33.68
C ASN A 672 -7.35 -2.10 32.63
N LYS A 673 -7.58 -0.84 32.98
CA LYS A 673 -6.69 0.34 32.85
C LYS A 673 -7.55 1.59 33.01
N GLN A 674 -7.03 2.58 33.74
CA GLN A 674 -7.66 3.90 33.83
C GLN A 674 -7.87 4.42 32.40
N VAL A 675 -9.07 4.93 32.11
CA VAL A 675 -9.37 5.67 30.88
C VAL A 675 -8.23 6.65 30.66
N LEU A 676 -7.58 6.56 29.49
CA LEU A 676 -6.41 7.39 29.22
C LEU A 676 -6.91 8.83 29.13
N ALA A 677 -6.54 9.63 30.13
CA ALA A 677 -6.94 11.02 30.18
C ALA A 677 -6.28 11.78 29.01
N LYS A 678 -6.94 12.83 28.55
CA LYS A 678 -6.42 13.70 27.50
C LYS A 678 -5.01 14.23 27.82
N GLU A 679 -4.75 14.53 29.09
CA GLU A 679 -3.44 14.98 29.59
C GLU A 679 -2.35 13.89 29.48
N ASP A 680 -2.68 12.62 29.73
CA ASP A 680 -1.72 11.51 29.63
C ASP A 680 -1.34 11.26 28.17
N LEU A 681 -2.31 11.34 27.24
CA LEU A 681 -2.04 11.28 25.80
C LEU A 681 -1.07 12.39 25.38
N PHE A 682 -1.38 13.62 25.79
CA PHE A 682 -0.56 14.78 25.46
C PHE A 682 0.86 14.67 26.03
N LYS A 683 1.02 14.11 27.23
CA LYS A 683 2.33 13.83 27.81
C LYS A 683 3.14 12.84 26.97
N VAL A 684 2.51 11.78 26.46
CA VAL A 684 3.20 10.80 25.60
C VAL A 684 3.56 11.40 24.25
N LEU A 685 2.63 12.10 23.60
CA LEU A 685 2.87 12.77 22.32
C LEU A 685 4.00 13.81 22.42
N TYR A 686 3.99 14.62 23.48
CA TYR A 686 5.05 15.59 23.74
C TYR A 686 6.40 14.89 23.94
N ARG A 687 6.45 13.81 24.73
CA ARG A 687 7.69 13.04 24.93
C ARG A 687 8.20 12.44 23.63
N MET A 688 7.33 11.94 22.77
CA MET A 688 7.71 11.44 21.44
C MET A 688 8.30 12.55 20.56
N LEU A 689 7.67 13.73 20.52
CA LEU A 689 8.20 14.88 19.80
C LEU A 689 9.58 15.28 20.36
N GLU A 690 9.77 15.32 21.67
CA GLU A 690 11.08 15.59 22.30
C GLU A 690 12.13 14.53 21.91
N GLU A 691 11.83 13.24 22.07
CA GLU A 691 12.77 12.15 21.81
C GLU A 691 13.16 12.05 20.33
N ASN A 692 12.26 12.41 19.41
CA ASN A 692 12.51 12.36 17.96
C ASN A 692 13.07 13.68 17.41
N SER A 693 12.92 14.82 18.10
CA SER A 693 13.43 16.13 17.68
C SER A 693 14.89 16.38 18.10
N VAL A 694 15.65 15.32 18.35
CA VAL A 694 17.08 15.41 18.65
C VAL A 694 17.81 15.98 17.44
N THR A 695 18.74 16.90 17.69
CA THR A 695 19.57 17.55 16.69
C THR A 695 20.34 16.55 15.83
N LEU A 696 20.28 16.78 14.52
CA LEU A 696 20.88 15.94 13.49
C LEU A 696 22.35 16.31 13.28
N VAL A 697 23.15 16.14 14.33
CA VAL A 697 24.61 16.26 14.26
C VAL A 697 25.22 15.45 15.38
N ARG A 698 26.29 14.70 15.09
CA ARG A 698 27.00 13.93 16.11
C ARG A 698 28.07 14.78 16.79
N LEU A 699 27.81 15.17 18.04
CA LEU A 699 28.69 16.01 18.84
C LEU A 699 29.31 15.22 19.99
N LEU A 700 30.45 15.69 20.49
CA LEU A 700 30.99 15.20 21.75
C LEU A 700 30.26 15.88 22.90
N ASP A 701 29.69 15.08 23.81
CA ASP A 701 29.19 15.61 25.07
C ASP A 701 30.36 16.30 25.80
N TYR A 702 30.12 17.48 26.38
CA TYR A 702 31.04 18.27 27.23
C TYR A 702 32.06 19.23 26.59
N THR A 703 32.14 19.40 25.26
CA THR A 703 33.07 20.40 24.65
C THR A 703 32.41 21.71 24.22
N GLN A 704 31.07 21.78 24.26
CA GLN A 704 30.31 22.96 23.86
C GLN A 704 30.40 24.06 24.93
N GLU A 705 31.18 25.11 24.69
CA GLU A 705 31.31 26.25 25.61
C GLU A 705 30.01 27.08 25.71
N HIS A 706 29.29 27.23 24.59
CA HIS A 706 28.04 28.01 24.51
C HIS A 706 26.99 27.28 23.67
N ARG A 707 26.23 26.38 24.29
CA ARG A 707 25.07 25.73 23.65
C ARG A 707 23.84 26.62 23.81
N TYR A 708 23.27 27.09 22.70
CA TYR A 708 22.02 27.85 22.68
C TYR A 708 20.96 27.10 21.87
N GLU A 709 19.78 26.92 22.46
CA GLU A 709 18.67 26.17 21.86
C GLU A 709 17.41 27.04 21.70
N GLU A 710 16.71 26.86 20.59
CA GLU A 710 15.38 27.40 20.35
C GLU A 710 14.45 26.30 19.80
N LYS A 711 13.23 26.19 20.33
CA LYS A 711 12.24 25.22 19.87
C LYS A 711 11.06 25.91 19.23
N TYR A 712 10.64 25.41 18.07
CA TYR A 712 9.52 25.94 17.29
C TYR A 712 8.50 24.85 17.00
N PHE A 713 7.24 25.10 17.36
CA PHE A 713 6.11 24.24 17.00
C PHE A 713 5.37 24.81 15.78
N PHE A 714 5.11 23.96 14.78
CA PHE A 714 4.31 24.26 13.60
C PHE A 714 2.99 23.49 13.69
N GLY A 715 1.88 24.22 13.73
CA GLY A 715 0.55 23.65 13.86
C GLY A 715 -0.45 24.66 14.38
N ASP A 716 -1.66 24.20 14.68
CA ASP A 716 -2.70 25.10 15.14
C ASP A 716 -2.43 25.55 16.58
N ALA A 717 -2.07 26.83 16.74
CA ALA A 717 -1.88 27.46 18.05
C ALA A 717 -3.13 27.39 18.95
N ASP A 718 -4.32 27.18 18.39
CA ASP A 718 -5.56 26.98 19.16
C ASP A 718 -5.81 25.53 19.57
N SER A 719 -5.03 24.58 19.03
CA SER A 719 -5.09 23.16 19.40
C SER A 719 -4.76 22.95 20.88
N GLU A 720 -5.51 22.07 21.54
CA GLU A 720 -5.32 21.79 22.96
C GLU A 720 -3.96 21.14 23.24
N PHE A 721 -3.48 20.27 22.35
CA PHE A 721 -2.15 19.67 22.47
C PHE A 721 -1.04 20.71 22.39
N VAL A 722 -1.11 21.66 21.44
CA VAL A 722 -0.09 22.71 21.29
C VAL A 722 -0.04 23.58 22.56
N ARG A 723 -1.21 23.96 23.09
CA ARG A 723 -1.32 24.68 24.37
C ARG A 723 -0.74 23.89 25.55
N TYR A 724 -0.93 22.57 25.58
CA TYR A 724 -0.29 21.70 26.58
C TYR A 724 1.23 21.67 26.43
N ALA A 725 1.74 21.46 25.21
CA ALA A 725 3.18 21.42 24.92
C ALA A 725 3.89 22.72 25.33
N ILE A 726 3.26 23.87 25.07
CA ILE A 726 3.76 25.18 25.49
C ILE A 726 3.85 25.27 27.01
N ARG A 727 2.80 24.90 27.73
CA ARG A 727 2.80 24.94 29.21
C ARG A 727 3.84 24.00 29.81
N ALA A 728 4.07 22.85 29.19
CA ALA A 728 5.10 21.91 29.61
C ALA A 728 6.51 22.50 29.42
N ASP A 729 6.75 23.21 28.31
CA ASP A 729 8.03 23.87 28.01
C ASP A 729 8.24 25.18 28.77
N GLU A 730 7.19 25.94 29.09
CA GLU A 730 7.26 27.16 29.92
C GLU A 730 7.84 26.88 31.31
N ALA A 731 7.63 25.67 31.84
CA ALA A 731 8.24 25.22 33.09
C ALA A 731 9.77 25.01 32.97
N LEU A 732 10.27 24.80 31.75
CA LEU A 732 11.67 24.53 31.39
C LEU A 732 12.30 25.76 30.73
N ARG A 733 12.48 26.85 31.49
CA ARG A 733 12.96 28.19 31.03
C ARG A 733 14.37 28.27 30.42
N VAL A 734 14.99 27.17 30.02
CA VAL A 734 16.40 27.15 29.56
C VAL A 734 16.54 27.58 28.10
N TYR A 735 15.49 27.46 27.28
CA TYR A 735 15.53 27.74 25.83
C TYR A 735 14.38 28.65 25.39
N LYS A 736 14.53 29.27 24.21
CA LYS A 736 13.46 30.10 23.62
C LYS A 736 12.42 29.20 22.97
N LEU A 737 11.14 29.47 23.23
CA LEU A 737 10.01 28.79 22.61
C LEU A 737 9.29 29.70 21.61
N GLY A 738 9.01 29.18 20.42
CA GLY A 738 8.21 29.86 19.41
C GLY A 738 7.12 28.97 18.82
N ILE A 739 6.08 29.60 18.26
CA ILE A 739 4.95 28.90 17.64
C ILE A 739 4.66 29.53 16.28
N VAL A 740 4.58 28.69 15.27
CA VAL A 740 4.17 29.04 13.92
C VAL A 740 2.73 28.53 13.75
N HIS A 741 1.77 29.44 13.96
CA HIS A 741 0.35 29.11 13.75
C HIS A 741 0.10 28.80 12.28
N GLU A 742 -0.25 27.56 12.01
CA GLU A 742 -0.76 27.07 10.73
C GLU A 742 -2.01 26.27 11.08
N LYS A 743 -3.19 26.67 10.58
CA LYS A 743 -4.39 25.85 10.78
C LYS A 743 -4.10 24.51 10.10
N ARG A 744 -4.02 23.44 10.89
CA ARG A 744 -3.71 22.07 10.45
C ARG A 744 -4.59 21.09 11.19
N SER A 745 -5.41 20.35 10.46
CA SER A 745 -6.26 19.30 11.05
C SER A 745 -5.50 17.98 11.30
N SER A 746 -4.36 17.78 10.64
CA SER A 746 -3.71 16.46 10.48
C SER A 746 -2.46 16.20 11.35
N GLY A 747 -2.03 17.14 12.20
CA GLY A 747 -0.93 16.90 13.13
C GLY A 747 -0.13 18.13 13.58
N VAL A 748 0.98 17.88 14.29
CA VAL A 748 1.91 18.89 14.81
C VAL A 748 3.34 18.53 14.43
N GLU A 749 4.10 19.54 13.97
CA GLU A 749 5.52 19.41 13.65
C GLU A 749 6.34 20.25 14.63
N LYS A 750 7.55 19.79 14.96
CA LYS A 750 8.46 20.45 15.90
C LYS A 750 9.85 20.53 15.30
N LEU A 751 10.40 21.74 15.29
CA LEU A 751 11.77 22.03 14.91
C LEU A 751 12.55 22.46 16.16
N ASN A 752 13.64 21.76 16.44
CA ASN A 752 14.60 22.13 17.46
C ASN A 752 15.84 22.71 16.79
N LEU A 753 16.19 23.95 17.12
CA LEU A 753 17.39 24.62 16.65
C LEU A 753 18.42 24.64 17.76
N MET A 754 19.65 24.24 17.44
CA MET A 754 20.77 24.29 18.38
C MET A 754 21.97 24.92 17.68
N GLY A 755 22.60 25.90 18.31
CA GLY A 755 23.79 26.54 17.78
C GLY A 755 24.85 26.78 18.84
N GLY A 756 26.02 27.21 18.36
CA GLY A 756 27.15 27.61 19.20
C GLY A 756 28.25 26.55 19.34
N PHE A 757 28.19 25.45 18.59
CA PHE A 757 29.29 24.48 18.50
C PHE A 757 30.31 24.84 17.42
N HIS A 758 31.51 24.29 17.53
CA HIS A 758 32.63 24.50 16.61
C HIS A 758 33.05 23.19 15.92
N LEU A 759 33.97 23.26 14.96
CA LEU A 759 34.45 22.06 14.25
C LEU A 759 35.05 21.02 15.19
N GLU A 760 35.71 21.49 16.26
CA GLU A 760 36.36 20.67 17.28
C GLU A 760 35.35 19.77 18.03
N ASP A 761 34.08 20.17 18.07
CA ASP A 761 32.99 19.43 18.72
C ASP A 761 32.42 18.31 17.83
N LEU A 762 32.65 18.38 16.51
CA LEU A 762 32.10 17.45 15.53
C LEU A 762 32.86 16.12 15.56
N MET A 763 32.15 15.03 15.87
CA MET A 763 32.74 13.69 15.84
C MET A 763 33.20 13.30 14.42
N TYR A 764 32.49 13.73 13.38
CA TYR A 764 32.88 13.52 12.00
C TYR A 764 34.27 14.12 11.70
N TYR A 765 34.51 15.36 12.15
CA TYR A 765 35.78 16.06 11.96
C TYR A 765 36.93 15.37 12.72
N ARG A 766 36.71 15.02 14.00
CA ARG A 766 37.73 14.36 14.83
C ARG A 766 38.11 12.97 14.30
N ASN A 767 37.11 12.19 13.89
CA ASN A 767 37.36 10.86 13.31
C ASN A 767 38.07 10.96 11.96
N GLY A 768 37.72 11.96 11.15
CA GLY A 768 38.32 12.20 9.83
C GLY A 768 39.74 12.75 9.87
N ARG A 769 40.13 13.42 10.96
CA ARG A 769 41.43 14.10 11.10
C ARG A 769 42.63 13.18 10.84
N ALA A 770 42.64 12.00 11.47
CA ALA A 770 43.74 11.05 11.32
C ALA A 770 43.89 10.56 9.87
N TYR A 771 42.77 10.38 9.16
CA TYR A 771 42.77 10.06 7.74
C TYR A 771 43.32 11.23 6.93
N TYR A 772 42.81 12.44 7.15
CA TYR A 772 43.27 13.65 6.45
C TYR A 772 44.79 13.85 6.57
N GLU A 773 45.36 13.72 7.78
CA GLU A 773 46.80 13.80 8.01
C GLU A 773 47.57 12.71 7.24
N THR A 774 47.08 11.47 7.27
CA THR A 774 47.70 10.32 6.58
C THR A 774 47.68 10.49 5.06
N TYR A 775 46.55 10.92 4.49
CA TYR A 775 46.43 11.15 3.04
C TYR A 775 47.29 12.35 2.61
N THR A 776 47.32 13.43 3.38
CA THR A 776 48.20 14.58 3.10
C THR A 776 49.67 14.16 3.13
N ALA A 777 50.09 13.34 4.10
CA ALA A 777 51.44 12.77 4.14
C ALA A 777 51.76 11.88 2.92
N ASN A 778 50.75 11.23 2.34
CA ASN A 778 50.86 10.41 1.13
C ASN A 778 50.80 11.22 -0.20
N GLY A 779 50.85 12.55 -0.11
CA GLY A 779 50.89 13.47 -1.24
C GLY A 779 49.54 13.78 -1.87
N TYR A 780 48.44 13.66 -1.11
CA TYR A 780 47.12 14.12 -1.56
C TYR A 780 46.96 15.63 -1.33
N GLU A 781 46.34 16.31 -2.28
CA GLU A 781 46.09 17.75 -2.26
C GLU A 781 44.58 18.00 -2.29
N PHE A 782 44.00 18.34 -1.13
CA PHE A 782 42.56 18.50 -0.97
C PHE A 782 42.05 19.93 -1.12
N HIS A 783 42.94 20.92 -1.19
CA HIS A 783 42.58 22.34 -1.16
C HIS A 783 42.90 23.01 -2.49
N GLY A 784 42.01 23.91 -2.94
CA GLY A 784 42.29 24.80 -4.07
C GLY A 784 43.24 25.95 -3.71
N MET A 785 43.21 26.38 -2.45
CA MET A 785 44.00 27.48 -1.89
C MET A 785 45.29 26.98 -1.21
N GLU A 786 46.21 27.91 -0.91
CA GLU A 786 47.43 27.57 -0.18
C GLU A 786 47.13 27.10 1.26
N PRO A 787 47.63 25.92 1.68
CA PRO A 787 47.33 25.38 3.01
C PRO A 787 47.76 26.26 4.19
N ALA A 788 48.71 27.18 3.97
CA ALA A 788 49.19 28.12 4.99
C ALA A 788 48.14 29.18 5.39
N LEU A 789 47.13 29.40 4.55
CA LEU A 789 46.02 30.32 4.82
C LEU A 789 44.89 29.67 5.62
N LEU A 790 44.93 28.35 5.78
CA LEU A 790 43.88 27.61 6.48
C LEU A 790 44.07 27.66 8.00
N PRO A 791 42.97 27.62 8.78
CA PRO A 791 43.03 27.48 10.23
C PRO A 791 43.88 26.28 10.64
N GLU A 792 44.57 26.40 11.78
CA GLU A 792 45.35 25.30 12.34
C GLU A 792 44.46 24.07 12.56
N LEU A 793 45.00 22.89 12.25
CA LEU A 793 44.29 21.63 12.46
C LEU A 793 44.28 21.31 13.96
N ARG A 794 43.20 21.70 14.64
CA ARG A 794 43.04 21.58 16.10
C ARG A 794 42.64 20.20 16.56
#